data_AF-A0A2U3KMA1-F1
#
_entry.id   AF-A0A2U3KMA1-F1
#
_cell.length_a   1.000
_cell.length_b   1.000
_cell.length_c   1.000
_cell.angle_alpha   90.00
_cell.angle_beta   90.00
_cell.angle_gamma   90.00
#
_symmetry.space_group_name_H-M   'P 1'
#
loop_
_entity.id
_entity.type
_entity.pdbx_description
1 polymer ?
#
loop_
_entity_poly.entity_id
_entity_poly.type
_entity_poly.pdbx_seq_one_letter_code
_entity_poly.pdbx_strand_id
1 'polypeptide(L)'
;MQVDRCKGLLAGLAICLASLAATTLFAQEKPTAHQQAVSKYLIRPENEPTLTTTDLVNELRKKVQYVFVFYQENRSFDSVLGTFPNAEGLFTNPPAQTPGFVQQLINTDGTTTTIRPFRMGPKEFAADTDDVGHDHGALINKMDIQGTPPKPLMDMYALTEENNNTSGAFPNLAAKQAGELTMAYMDCDTLPFLWRYADRFVLFDHIFQLMIGPSTPGNLSIIGAQTGVTQWALHPDEAGNVPVLGDPNPFWGSSLDPTPLAEQMPYNPGDLPDNSPSINLSYATLPLSLLGKDAKKALKADRDPVGDLDDVQNDIEFLAAHGKDRVAFGWYQEGFDKEPTDSSTSGPEGTHSSYSTHHDAPQYFGYLSNNLTLRNDYFHGLQDFWDALDKKTLPSQGGVFFIKGGTGPNNLNLTPADPASAVQSNFGGDDEHPGYSDAQISEATVAEGINKIAKSPYWARSAIIITYDDSEGDYDHVIPPLLVTGPDGSWISDGPRVPLVLISPYARTQYVAKAHGNHASVLKFVETVFDLPPLATLPDEKAARQEGKLEFGQTQLGPQDAITPHVTDLLDAFSPSRLTGKALPLPPQYVEISESLIKTLPQTTGYGCADLGITTTDRAKGIVNPIPPDFNPRPFTTPTPPDFIFSATPSSHTVNAGANTTYTANVAPFNGFTGTVSLVVSGLPTGATASFNPASISGGSGSSILIVSTTASTPLATSTLTITGTSGSLIHTATVTLVVQSAKTADFTLSATPGSQTVSPGGNTAYTASVSPLNGFTAAVSLGVSGLPTGATASFSPTSISGGSGSSTLTVSTTTSTRAGTFTLVITGSSGSVSHAATVSLVVPLPAGSVQTVQHNSGFNGNAASVAVAFTSNVTSGDLVLVAESTYAGQTLQAPTDSQGNTFTQLVTANSAGNSVAGIYVGTANSTGADTVTCNINSANNIHCHIYELSGATALVDAQGTSVQTGTALSVSTATATTSANDYIFAYFSGDNSKASFTAGSGFADTETTDDPSNDCAFSEDELVTTMAIQTATATASTSDTFVELIVALKPKPSTAAQAVQHNSGFGYGTSVPIAFANNVTSGNLVLVAESAYYTHPLAAPTDSQGNTFTQLVTANSTGNAAAAIYVAVAASSGADTVNCNIGTAGNMHCHIYEVSGATAVVDTTGTVVQTGTALSVSTSAATTNANDYIFAYFSGANSEATFTAGSGFADTETTDSPSDDCGFSEDELANTAAIQTATATASTSDTFVNLIVALK
;
A
#
# COMPACT_ATOMS: atom_id res chain seq x y z
N MET A 1 -1.26 6.55 70.11
CA MET A 1 -1.30 7.92 69.56
C MET A 1 -0.02 8.10 68.76
N GLN A 2 -0.12 8.51 67.48
CA GLN A 2 0.92 8.48 66.43
C GLN A 2 1.18 7.12 65.76
N VAL A 3 0.22 6.63 64.96
CA VAL A 3 0.48 6.04 63.63
C VAL A 3 -0.77 6.31 62.78
N ASP A 4 -1.00 7.56 62.36
CA ASP A 4 -2.16 7.90 61.50
C ASP A 4 -1.97 9.21 60.69
N ARG A 5 -0.72 9.52 60.30
CA ARG A 5 -0.42 10.73 59.51
C ARG A 5 0.48 10.52 58.28
N CYS A 6 0.67 9.27 57.81
CA CYS A 6 1.47 8.99 56.61
C CYS A 6 0.69 8.36 55.44
N LYS A 7 -0.63 8.20 55.51
CA LYS A 7 -1.45 7.71 54.37
C LYS A 7 -2.19 8.81 53.59
N GLY A 8 -2.16 10.06 54.04
CA GLY A 8 -2.82 11.18 53.37
C GLY A 8 -1.97 11.95 52.34
N LEU A 9 -0.64 11.76 52.32
CA LEU A 9 0.24 12.54 51.44
C LEU A 9 0.58 11.84 50.11
N LEU A 10 0.42 10.52 50.00
CA LEU A 10 0.70 9.76 48.78
C LEU A 10 -0.52 9.63 47.83
N ALA A 11 -1.74 9.83 48.34
CA ALA A 11 -2.94 9.88 47.50
C ALA A 11 -3.16 11.26 46.83
N GLY A 12 -2.61 12.34 47.40
CA GLY A 12 -2.72 13.68 46.83
C GLY A 12 -1.76 13.93 45.66
N LEU A 13 -0.60 13.28 45.63
CA LEU A 13 0.38 13.47 44.55
C LEU A 13 0.04 12.65 43.29
N ALA A 14 -0.61 11.49 43.44
CA ALA A 14 -1.10 10.70 42.31
C ALA A 14 -2.28 11.38 41.56
N ILE A 15 -3.10 12.15 42.29
CA ILE A 15 -4.21 12.92 41.70
C ILE A 15 -3.71 14.21 41.04
N CYS A 16 -2.61 14.79 41.52
CA CYS A 16 -1.95 15.95 40.88
C CYS A 16 -1.08 15.59 39.67
N LEU A 17 -0.51 14.38 39.58
CA LEU A 17 0.24 13.93 38.40
C LEU A 17 -0.65 13.35 37.29
N ALA A 18 -1.85 12.86 37.61
CA ALA A 18 -2.86 12.48 36.61
C ALA A 18 -3.60 13.69 35.99
N SER A 19 -3.50 14.88 36.60
CA SER A 19 -4.12 16.12 36.10
C SER A 19 -3.17 17.05 35.34
N LEU A 20 -1.90 16.66 35.15
CA LEU A 20 -0.91 17.39 34.34
C LEU A 20 -0.43 16.64 33.07
N ALA A 21 -1.00 15.47 32.78
CA ALA A 21 -0.76 14.74 31.52
C ALA A 21 -1.92 14.83 30.51
N ALA A 22 -2.92 15.69 30.77
CA ALA A 22 -4.10 15.88 29.92
C ALA A 22 -4.27 17.36 29.52
N THR A 23 -3.26 17.92 28.86
CA THR A 23 -3.41 19.20 28.13
C THR A 23 -2.67 19.14 26.80
N THR A 24 -3.02 18.16 25.97
CA THR A 24 -3.24 18.46 24.55
C THR A 24 -4.70 18.89 24.43
N LEU A 25 -4.93 20.20 24.36
CA LEU A 25 -6.24 20.72 23.96
C LEU A 25 -6.50 20.27 22.51
N PHE A 26 -7.16 19.12 22.34
CA PHE A 26 -8.12 19.02 21.26
C PHE A 26 -9.26 19.94 21.66
N ALA A 27 -9.47 21.02 20.92
CA ALA A 27 -10.67 21.83 21.09
C ALA A 27 -11.87 20.89 20.92
N GLN A 28 -12.56 20.56 22.01
CA GLN A 28 -13.80 19.79 21.93
C GLN A 28 -14.79 20.67 21.16
N GLU A 29 -15.07 20.32 19.91
CA GLU A 29 -16.01 21.06 19.09
C GLU A 29 -17.35 21.18 19.83
N LYS A 30 -17.95 22.37 19.76
CA LYS A 30 -19.23 22.62 20.40
C LYS A 30 -20.28 21.69 19.78
N PRO A 31 -21.07 20.94 20.58
CA PRO A 31 -22.06 20.00 20.03
C PRO A 31 -23.02 20.70 19.07
N THR A 32 -23.34 20.06 17.95
CA THR A 32 -24.29 20.59 16.95
C THR A 32 -25.68 20.75 17.56
N ALA A 33 -26.55 21.55 16.92
CA ALA A 33 -27.94 21.68 17.37
C ALA A 33 -28.67 20.33 17.37
N HIS A 34 -28.33 19.46 16.42
CA HIS A 34 -28.83 18.09 16.35
C HIS A 34 -28.38 17.24 17.54
N GLN A 35 -27.08 17.19 17.83
CA GLN A 35 -26.53 16.45 18.97
C GLN A 35 -27.10 16.92 20.32
N GLN A 36 -27.32 18.23 20.47
CA GLN A 36 -27.97 18.79 21.65
C GLN A 36 -29.43 18.32 21.78
N ALA A 37 -30.17 18.23 20.67
CA ALA A 37 -31.54 17.73 20.66
C ALA A 37 -31.59 16.25 21.04
N VAL A 38 -30.74 15.41 20.46
CA VAL A 38 -30.64 13.98 20.78
C VAL A 38 -30.30 13.78 22.27
N SER A 39 -29.25 14.44 22.75
CA SER A 39 -28.78 14.33 24.14
C SER A 39 -29.85 14.71 25.17
N LYS A 40 -30.75 15.64 24.82
CA LYS A 40 -31.83 16.10 25.71
C LYS A 40 -32.87 15.01 25.99
N TYR A 41 -33.13 14.12 25.04
CA TYR A 41 -34.18 13.10 25.16
C TYR A 41 -33.63 11.68 25.28
N LEU A 42 -32.31 11.50 25.26
CA LEU A 42 -31.68 10.19 25.41
C LEU A 42 -31.99 9.56 26.77
N ILE A 43 -32.64 8.39 26.74
CA ILE A 43 -32.77 7.50 27.90
C ILE A 43 -31.93 6.27 27.61
N ARG A 44 -30.87 6.06 28.40
CA ARG A 44 -30.01 4.90 28.18
C ARG A 44 -30.76 3.60 28.49
N PRO A 45 -30.56 2.52 27.72
CA PRO A 45 -31.29 1.26 27.87
C PRO A 45 -31.28 0.70 29.31
N GLU A 46 -30.18 0.85 30.05
CA GLU A 46 -30.06 0.41 31.45
C GLU A 46 -30.96 1.16 32.43
N ASN A 47 -31.49 2.33 32.05
CA ASN A 47 -32.40 3.13 32.85
C ASN A 47 -33.88 2.91 32.47
N GLU A 48 -34.15 2.12 31.43
CA GLU A 48 -35.51 1.76 31.04
C GLU A 48 -36.08 0.70 31.99
N PRO A 49 -37.35 0.82 32.41
CA PRO A 49 -37.98 -0.25 33.18
C PRO A 49 -38.19 -1.47 32.30
N THR A 50 -37.96 -2.65 32.87
CA THR A 50 -38.29 -3.92 32.22
C THR A 50 -39.81 -4.11 32.23
N LEU A 51 -40.40 -4.34 31.05
CA LEU A 51 -41.78 -4.79 30.89
C LEU A 51 -41.79 -6.18 30.26
N THR A 52 -42.81 -6.97 30.57
CA THR A 52 -43.08 -8.17 29.75
C THR A 52 -43.55 -7.72 28.37
N THR A 53 -43.37 -8.56 27.34
CA THR A 53 -43.86 -8.26 25.99
C THR A 53 -45.35 -7.94 26.00
N THR A 54 -46.15 -8.69 26.76
CA THR A 54 -47.60 -8.45 26.92
C THR A 54 -47.90 -7.07 27.54
N ASP A 55 -47.18 -6.68 28.59
CA ASP A 55 -47.37 -5.37 29.21
C ASP A 55 -46.94 -4.23 28.28
N LEU A 56 -45.85 -4.42 27.53
CA LEU A 56 -45.37 -3.46 26.54
C LEU A 56 -46.43 -3.24 25.43
N VAL A 57 -46.96 -4.33 24.86
CA VAL A 57 -48.03 -4.29 23.86
C VAL A 57 -49.29 -3.62 24.43
N ASN A 58 -49.68 -3.96 25.65
CA ASN A 58 -50.83 -3.34 26.30
C ASN A 58 -50.67 -1.83 26.49
N GLU A 59 -49.47 -1.36 26.82
CA GLU A 59 -49.20 0.08 26.88
C GLU A 59 -49.15 0.71 25.49
N LEU A 60 -48.53 0.06 24.50
CA LEU A 60 -48.45 0.53 23.12
C LEU A 60 -49.84 0.76 22.53
N ARG A 61 -50.75 -0.21 22.66
CA ARG A 61 -52.14 -0.15 22.18
C ARG A 61 -52.96 1.00 22.78
N LYS A 62 -52.59 1.49 23.97
CA LYS A 62 -53.23 2.67 24.59
C LYS A 62 -52.75 3.98 23.97
N LYS A 63 -51.61 3.97 23.26
CA LYS A 63 -50.89 5.15 22.82
C LYS A 63 -50.91 5.33 21.31
N VAL A 64 -50.73 4.25 20.55
CA VAL A 64 -50.66 4.28 19.08
C VAL A 64 -52.00 3.88 18.49
N GLN A 65 -52.50 4.69 17.55
CA GLN A 65 -53.73 4.47 16.79
C GLN A 65 -53.53 4.71 15.29
N TYR A 66 -52.46 5.40 14.90
CA TYR A 66 -52.13 5.68 13.51
C TYR A 66 -50.80 5.02 13.17
N VAL A 67 -50.77 4.25 12.09
CA VAL A 67 -49.54 3.74 11.50
C VAL A 67 -49.41 4.35 10.11
N PHE A 68 -48.32 5.08 9.90
CA PHE A 68 -47.97 5.65 8.60
C PHE A 68 -46.74 4.93 8.07
N VAL A 69 -46.78 4.47 6.82
CA VAL A 69 -45.67 3.77 6.17
C VAL A 69 -45.26 4.59 4.96
N PHE A 70 -44.16 5.33 5.08
CA PHE A 70 -43.49 5.95 3.93
C PHE A 70 -42.66 4.87 3.26
N TYR A 71 -43.07 4.48 2.06
CA TYR A 71 -42.56 3.30 1.38
C TYR A 71 -41.80 3.73 0.13
N GLN A 72 -40.48 3.71 0.22
CA GLN A 72 -39.56 4.17 -0.82
C GLN A 72 -39.11 3.01 -1.73
N GLU A 73 -38.37 3.37 -2.76
CA GLU A 73 -37.80 2.58 -3.85
C GLU A 73 -36.30 2.96 -3.96
N ASN A 74 -35.48 2.26 -4.70
CA ASN A 74 -35.05 0.92 -4.34
C ASN A 74 -33.66 1.12 -3.74
N ARG A 75 -33.41 0.61 -2.53
CA ARG A 75 -32.08 0.76 -1.88
C ARG A 75 -31.81 -0.39 -0.93
N SER A 76 -30.62 -0.96 -1.05
CA SER A 76 -30.12 -1.86 -0.01
C SER A 76 -29.77 -1.08 1.27
N PHE A 77 -29.74 -1.78 2.41
CA PHE A 77 -29.33 -1.15 3.67
C PHE A 77 -27.91 -0.57 3.57
N ASP A 78 -26.96 -1.33 3.02
CA ASP A 78 -25.57 -0.88 2.94
C ASP A 78 -25.37 0.29 1.96
N SER A 79 -26.18 0.42 0.90
CA SER A 79 -26.04 1.51 -0.06
C SER A 79 -26.45 2.88 0.49
N VAL A 80 -27.29 2.96 1.52
CA VAL A 80 -27.67 4.25 2.13
C VAL A 80 -27.33 4.40 3.62
N LEU A 81 -27.19 3.30 4.36
CA LEU A 81 -26.94 3.28 5.81
C LEU A 81 -25.79 2.35 6.22
N GLY A 82 -25.05 1.77 5.27
CA GLY A 82 -23.92 0.85 5.53
C GLY A 82 -22.74 1.47 6.29
N THR A 83 -22.69 2.80 6.38
CA THR A 83 -21.69 3.52 7.19
C THR A 83 -22.27 4.19 8.44
N PHE A 84 -23.55 3.93 8.75
CA PHE A 84 -24.22 4.49 9.91
C PHE A 84 -23.59 3.97 11.22
N PRO A 85 -23.26 4.85 12.19
CA PRO A 85 -22.60 4.43 13.42
C PRO A 85 -23.43 3.44 14.24
N ASN A 86 -22.79 2.38 14.73
CA ASN A 86 -23.37 1.28 15.52
C ASN A 86 -24.32 0.34 14.76
N ALA A 87 -24.59 0.57 13.48
CA ALA A 87 -25.19 -0.45 12.62
C ALA A 87 -24.17 -1.57 12.32
N GLU A 88 -24.67 -2.77 12.03
CA GLU A 88 -23.89 -3.79 11.34
C GLU A 88 -23.77 -3.41 9.86
N GLY A 89 -22.84 -2.52 9.57
CA GLY A 89 -22.59 -1.99 8.22
C GLY A 89 -21.21 -2.38 7.67
N LEU A 90 -20.97 -2.06 6.39
CA LEU A 90 -19.80 -2.37 5.56
C LEU A 90 -18.44 -2.37 6.28
N PHE A 91 -18.18 -1.35 7.12
CA PHE A 91 -16.89 -1.15 7.78
C PHE A 91 -16.88 -1.53 9.26
N THR A 92 -17.91 -2.23 9.75
CA THR A 92 -17.98 -2.67 11.15
C THR A 92 -16.90 -3.69 11.44
N ASN A 93 -16.75 -4.67 10.56
CA ASN A 93 -15.74 -5.73 10.60
C ASN A 93 -14.60 -5.46 9.61
N PRO A 94 -13.42 -6.11 9.75
CA PRO A 94 -12.38 -6.07 8.74
C PRO A 94 -12.85 -6.68 7.41
N PRO A 95 -12.33 -6.25 6.24
CA PRO A 95 -12.72 -6.75 4.92
C PRO A 95 -12.79 -8.29 4.79
N ALA A 96 -11.88 -9.02 5.44
CA ALA A 96 -11.85 -10.49 5.40
C ALA A 96 -13.00 -11.17 6.16
N GLN A 97 -13.78 -10.42 6.93
CA GLN A 97 -14.93 -10.89 7.71
C GLN A 97 -16.24 -10.27 7.21
N THR A 98 -16.20 -9.48 6.13
CA THR A 98 -17.36 -8.86 5.51
C THR A 98 -17.64 -9.61 4.20
N PRO A 99 -18.69 -10.46 4.13
CA PRO A 99 -18.98 -11.30 2.95
C PRO A 99 -19.12 -10.46 1.69
N GLY A 100 -18.42 -10.81 0.60
CA GLY A 100 -18.51 -10.07 -0.66
C GLY A 100 -17.84 -8.68 -0.70
N PHE A 101 -17.04 -8.32 0.31
CA PHE A 101 -16.46 -6.97 0.38
C PHE A 101 -15.44 -6.68 -0.74
N VAL A 102 -14.84 -7.73 -1.31
CA VAL A 102 -13.95 -7.61 -2.47
C VAL A 102 -14.55 -8.46 -3.58
N GLN A 103 -14.99 -7.83 -4.66
CA GLN A 103 -15.62 -8.50 -5.79
C GLN A 103 -14.78 -8.33 -7.06
N GLN A 104 -14.97 -9.22 -8.03
CA GLN A 104 -14.25 -9.16 -9.31
C GLN A 104 -14.98 -8.26 -10.31
N LEU A 105 -14.22 -7.65 -11.21
CA LEU A 105 -14.69 -6.95 -12.41
C LEU A 105 -13.75 -7.26 -13.58
N ILE A 106 -14.22 -7.05 -14.81
CA ILE A 106 -13.43 -7.18 -16.02
C ILE A 106 -13.21 -5.78 -16.60
N ASN A 107 -11.96 -5.37 -16.75
CA ASN A 107 -11.64 -4.11 -17.40
C ASN A 107 -12.06 -4.15 -18.89
N THR A 108 -12.22 -2.96 -19.48
CA THR A 108 -12.62 -2.84 -20.91
C THR A 108 -11.60 -3.43 -21.90
N ASP A 109 -10.39 -3.75 -21.43
CA ASP A 109 -9.33 -4.43 -22.20
C ASP A 109 -9.30 -5.96 -22.00
N GLY A 110 -10.21 -6.50 -21.19
CA GLY A 110 -10.32 -7.92 -20.85
C GLY A 110 -9.50 -8.38 -19.65
N THR A 111 -8.75 -7.49 -18.98
CA THR A 111 -8.01 -7.84 -17.77
C THR A 111 -8.92 -7.90 -16.54
N THR A 112 -8.74 -8.88 -15.66
CA THR A 112 -9.51 -8.98 -14.41
C THR A 112 -8.96 -8.02 -13.35
N THR A 113 -9.85 -7.31 -12.67
CA THR A 113 -9.56 -6.44 -11.52
C THR A 113 -10.50 -6.77 -10.35
N THR A 114 -10.36 -6.05 -9.24
CA THR A 114 -11.26 -6.15 -8.09
C THR A 114 -11.81 -4.79 -7.70
N ILE A 115 -13.02 -4.78 -7.16
CA ILE A 115 -13.66 -3.62 -6.57
C ILE A 115 -14.05 -3.87 -5.11
N ARG A 116 -14.19 -2.78 -4.36
CA ARG A 116 -14.61 -2.75 -2.96
C ARG A 116 -15.63 -1.64 -2.77
N PRO A 117 -16.45 -1.67 -1.72
CA PRO A 117 -17.40 -0.60 -1.45
C PRO A 117 -16.72 0.77 -1.40
N PHE A 118 -17.26 1.74 -2.13
CA PHE A 118 -16.75 3.11 -2.16
C PHE A 118 -17.88 4.13 -2.06
N ARG A 119 -17.56 5.29 -1.49
CA ARG A 119 -18.54 6.31 -1.14
C ARG A 119 -18.72 7.30 -2.29
N MET A 120 -19.94 7.45 -2.77
CA MET A 120 -20.35 8.55 -3.65
C MET A 120 -20.77 9.75 -2.80
N GLY A 121 -20.31 10.94 -3.15
CA GLY A 121 -20.68 12.17 -2.47
C GLY A 121 -21.46 13.15 -3.34
N PRO A 122 -21.79 14.33 -2.79
CA PRO A 122 -22.39 15.41 -3.56
C PRO A 122 -21.59 15.88 -4.77
N LYS A 123 -20.28 15.60 -4.83
CA LYS A 123 -19.44 15.95 -6.00
C LYS A 123 -19.71 15.07 -7.21
N GLU A 124 -20.11 13.83 -6.96
CA GLU A 124 -20.46 12.85 -7.97
C GLU A 124 -21.95 12.90 -8.33
N PHE A 125 -22.74 13.76 -7.68
CA PHE A 125 -24.21 13.78 -7.79
C PHE A 125 -24.82 12.42 -7.42
N ALA A 126 -24.46 11.94 -6.22
CA ALA A 126 -24.85 10.63 -5.73
C ALA A 126 -26.37 10.44 -5.53
N ALA A 127 -27.16 11.52 -5.53
CA ALA A 127 -28.61 11.46 -5.36
C ALA A 127 -29.34 10.93 -6.62
N ASP A 128 -28.68 10.98 -7.77
CA ASP A 128 -29.20 10.61 -9.08
C ASP A 128 -28.31 9.52 -9.69
N THR A 129 -28.71 8.26 -9.54
CA THR A 129 -27.98 7.07 -10.04
C THR A 129 -28.78 6.38 -11.13
N ASP A 130 -28.14 5.70 -12.09
CA ASP A 130 -28.87 4.78 -12.96
C ASP A 130 -29.33 3.53 -12.20
N ASP A 131 -30.32 2.86 -12.78
CA ASP A 131 -30.89 1.60 -12.31
C ASP A 131 -29.96 0.41 -12.62
N VAL A 132 -29.84 -0.52 -11.68
CA VAL A 132 -29.09 -1.78 -11.82
C VAL A 132 -30.03 -2.99 -11.66
N GLY A 133 -29.65 -4.14 -12.22
CA GLY A 133 -30.53 -5.31 -12.28
C GLY A 133 -30.99 -5.83 -10.92
N HIS A 134 -32.27 -5.65 -10.60
CA HIS A 134 -32.94 -6.11 -9.39
C HIS A 134 -34.01 -7.20 -9.63
N ASP A 135 -34.05 -7.76 -10.84
CA ASP A 135 -34.91 -8.91 -11.11
C ASP A 135 -34.50 -10.14 -10.28
N HIS A 136 -35.45 -11.06 -10.06
CA HIS A 136 -35.24 -12.25 -9.25
C HIS A 136 -34.00 -13.07 -9.66
N GLY A 137 -33.80 -13.27 -10.97
CA GLY A 137 -32.66 -14.03 -11.49
C GLY A 137 -31.35 -13.31 -11.26
N ALA A 138 -31.31 -11.99 -11.49
CA ALA A 138 -30.14 -11.16 -11.19
C ALA A 138 -29.78 -11.24 -9.70
N LEU A 139 -30.74 -11.03 -8.79
CA LEU A 139 -30.47 -11.06 -7.35
C LEU A 139 -29.94 -12.43 -6.87
N ILE A 140 -30.48 -13.54 -7.39
CA ILE A 140 -29.96 -14.88 -7.10
C ILE A 140 -28.50 -15.03 -7.55
N ASN A 141 -28.18 -14.53 -8.75
CA ASN A 141 -26.82 -14.54 -9.27
C ASN A 141 -25.88 -13.63 -8.48
N LYS A 142 -26.35 -12.46 -8.03
CA LYS A 142 -25.60 -11.49 -7.21
C LYS A 142 -25.25 -12.05 -5.83
N MET A 143 -26.20 -12.74 -5.18
CA MET A 143 -26.00 -13.38 -3.87
C MET A 143 -25.09 -14.61 -3.89
N ASP A 144 -24.92 -15.24 -5.06
CA ASP A 144 -24.09 -16.43 -5.30
C ASP A 144 -24.33 -17.53 -4.25
N ILE A 145 -25.51 -18.16 -4.31
CA ILE A 145 -25.93 -19.17 -3.35
C ILE A 145 -25.24 -20.51 -3.68
N GLN A 146 -24.29 -20.92 -2.83
CA GLN A 146 -23.50 -22.13 -3.04
C GLN A 146 -23.52 -23.11 -1.86
N GLY A 147 -23.08 -24.35 -2.12
CA GLY A 147 -22.80 -25.35 -1.09
C GLY A 147 -23.99 -26.20 -0.63
N THR A 148 -23.73 -27.07 0.33
CA THR A 148 -24.75 -27.92 0.98
C THR A 148 -24.40 -28.06 2.47
N PRO A 149 -25.14 -27.42 3.40
CA PRO A 149 -26.33 -26.60 3.17
C PRO A 149 -26.03 -25.33 2.34
N PRO A 150 -27.02 -24.82 1.58
CA PRO A 150 -26.87 -23.64 0.73
C PRO A 150 -26.60 -22.39 1.57
N LYS A 151 -25.68 -21.56 1.10
CA LYS A 151 -25.25 -20.33 1.77
C LYS A 151 -24.93 -19.25 0.72
N PRO A 152 -25.55 -18.05 0.81
CA PRO A 152 -25.14 -16.89 0.02
C PRO A 152 -23.69 -16.47 0.34
N LEU A 153 -22.89 -16.21 -0.68
CA LEU A 153 -21.53 -15.69 -0.55
C LEU A 153 -21.47 -14.15 -0.64
N MET A 154 -22.49 -13.54 -1.26
CA MET A 154 -22.67 -12.10 -1.46
C MET A 154 -21.58 -11.44 -2.32
N ASP A 155 -20.88 -12.18 -3.18
CA ASP A 155 -19.63 -11.75 -3.84
C ASP A 155 -19.72 -11.57 -5.37
N MET A 156 -20.93 -11.63 -5.94
CA MET A 156 -21.16 -11.57 -7.39
C MET A 156 -22.01 -10.37 -7.84
N TYR A 157 -22.24 -9.37 -6.99
CA TYR A 157 -22.99 -8.15 -7.33
C TYR A 157 -22.40 -7.42 -8.53
N ALA A 158 -21.11 -7.07 -8.44
CA ALA A 158 -20.41 -6.28 -9.44
C ALA A 158 -20.28 -7.02 -10.78
N LEU A 159 -19.90 -8.29 -10.74
CA LEU A 159 -19.66 -9.09 -11.95
C LEU A 159 -20.96 -9.52 -12.63
N THR A 160 -22.02 -9.84 -11.86
CA THR A 160 -23.34 -10.13 -12.44
C THR A 160 -23.86 -8.92 -13.19
N GLU A 161 -23.80 -7.73 -12.59
CA GLU A 161 -24.28 -6.51 -13.23
C GLU A 161 -23.45 -6.13 -14.47
N GLU A 162 -22.12 -6.22 -14.39
CA GLU A 162 -21.24 -5.99 -15.54
C GLU A 162 -21.56 -6.95 -16.69
N ASN A 163 -21.77 -8.24 -16.39
CA ASN A 163 -22.08 -9.25 -17.40
C ASN A 163 -23.44 -9.03 -18.04
N ASN A 164 -24.46 -8.65 -17.26
CA ASN A 164 -25.79 -8.32 -17.78
C ASN A 164 -25.74 -7.19 -18.81
N ASN A 165 -24.81 -6.25 -18.63
CA ASN A 165 -24.64 -5.09 -19.50
C ASN A 165 -23.57 -5.27 -20.58
N THR A 166 -22.92 -6.44 -20.66
CA THR A 166 -21.82 -6.69 -21.62
C THR A 166 -22.34 -7.24 -22.94
N SER A 167 -22.27 -6.42 -24.00
CA SER A 167 -22.55 -6.82 -25.37
C SER A 167 -21.26 -7.02 -26.19
N GLY A 168 -20.43 -8.01 -25.85
CA GLY A 168 -19.15 -8.22 -26.53
C GLY A 168 -18.28 -9.31 -25.90
N ALA A 169 -17.03 -9.42 -26.36
CA ALA A 169 -16.04 -10.31 -25.73
C ALA A 169 -15.56 -9.78 -24.37
N PHE A 170 -15.60 -8.47 -24.17
CA PHE A 170 -15.24 -7.74 -22.95
C PHE A 170 -16.27 -6.62 -22.70
N PRO A 171 -16.46 -6.17 -21.45
CA PRO A 171 -17.37 -5.07 -21.14
C PRO A 171 -16.95 -3.76 -21.82
N ASN A 172 -17.93 -2.94 -22.22
CA ASN A 172 -17.68 -1.54 -22.52
C ASN A 172 -17.61 -0.73 -21.19
N LEU A 173 -17.28 0.56 -21.25
CA LEU A 173 -17.13 1.34 -20.02
C LEU A 173 -18.45 1.43 -19.23
N ALA A 174 -19.59 1.61 -19.90
CA ALA A 174 -20.88 1.71 -19.23
C ALA A 174 -21.23 0.40 -18.48
N ALA A 175 -20.96 -0.76 -19.07
CA ALA A 175 -21.15 -2.06 -18.43
C ALA A 175 -20.26 -2.25 -17.20
N LYS A 176 -18.98 -1.88 -17.30
CA LYS A 176 -18.05 -1.89 -16.16
C LYS A 176 -18.55 -0.95 -15.06
N GLN A 177 -18.90 0.29 -15.40
CA GLN A 177 -19.42 1.30 -14.46
C GLN A 177 -20.73 0.85 -13.79
N ALA A 178 -21.61 0.12 -14.49
CA ALA A 178 -22.80 -0.48 -13.88
C ALA A 178 -22.43 -1.53 -12.81
N GLY A 179 -21.43 -2.38 -13.10
CA GLY A 179 -20.83 -3.26 -12.10
C GLY A 179 -20.25 -2.50 -10.90
N GLU A 180 -19.58 -1.37 -11.15
CA GLU A 180 -19.06 -0.50 -10.08
C GLU A 180 -20.18 0.15 -9.25
N LEU A 181 -21.28 0.54 -9.88
CA LEU A 181 -22.42 1.20 -9.24
C LEU A 181 -23.05 0.33 -8.16
N THR A 182 -23.18 -0.99 -8.39
CA THR A 182 -23.69 -1.92 -7.37
C THR A 182 -22.89 -1.91 -6.07
N MET A 183 -21.61 -1.51 -6.12
CA MET A 183 -20.71 -1.46 -4.96
C MET A 183 -20.63 -0.05 -4.34
N ALA A 184 -21.33 0.92 -4.92
CA ALA A 184 -21.31 2.28 -4.46
C ALA A 184 -22.26 2.48 -3.27
N TYR A 185 -21.92 3.39 -2.36
CA TYR A 185 -22.82 3.77 -1.26
C TYR A 185 -22.83 5.28 -1.01
N MET A 186 -23.91 5.74 -0.40
CA MET A 186 -24.18 7.10 0.03
C MET A 186 -24.05 7.24 1.55
N ASP A 187 -24.01 8.48 2.04
CA ASP A 187 -24.04 8.77 3.47
C ASP A 187 -24.84 10.07 3.76
N CYS A 188 -24.75 10.53 5.01
CA CYS A 188 -25.44 11.74 5.48
C CYS A 188 -25.06 13.05 4.76
N ASP A 189 -24.02 13.13 3.92
CA ASP A 189 -23.85 14.34 3.10
C ASP A 189 -24.73 14.31 1.85
N THR A 190 -25.24 13.13 1.45
CA THR A 190 -26.21 12.98 0.35
C THR A 190 -27.64 12.88 0.89
N LEU A 191 -27.89 12.05 1.92
CA LEU A 191 -29.24 11.79 2.49
C LEU A 191 -29.35 12.21 3.97
N PRO A 192 -29.16 13.50 4.30
CA PRO A 192 -29.12 13.96 5.68
C PRO A 192 -30.46 13.84 6.42
N PHE A 193 -31.61 13.78 5.76
CA PHE A 193 -32.91 13.68 6.45
C PHE A 193 -33.16 12.26 6.92
N LEU A 194 -32.92 11.25 6.06
CA LEU A 194 -32.98 9.84 6.44
C LEU A 194 -32.04 9.55 7.62
N TRP A 195 -30.78 9.97 7.52
CA TRP A 195 -29.78 9.79 8.58
C TRP A 195 -30.13 10.52 9.87
N ARG A 196 -30.74 11.70 9.77
CA ARG A 196 -31.24 12.44 10.92
C ARG A 196 -32.37 11.70 11.64
N TYR A 197 -33.29 11.07 10.89
CA TYR A 197 -34.34 10.25 11.49
C TYR A 197 -33.76 9.01 12.16
N ALA A 198 -32.84 8.30 11.48
CA ALA A 198 -32.15 7.14 12.04
C ALA A 198 -31.42 7.45 13.35
N ASP A 199 -30.67 8.57 13.42
CA ASP A 199 -29.95 8.96 14.64
C ASP A 199 -30.87 9.48 15.76
N ARG A 200 -31.98 10.14 15.43
CA ARG A 200 -32.92 10.64 16.45
C ARG A 200 -33.82 9.56 17.03
N PHE A 201 -34.16 8.54 16.25
CA PHE A 201 -35.16 7.55 16.59
C PHE A 201 -34.56 6.14 16.61
N VAL A 202 -35.18 5.21 15.89
CA VAL A 202 -34.83 3.79 15.91
C VAL A 202 -34.57 3.30 14.51
N LEU A 203 -33.33 2.91 14.25
CA LEU A 203 -32.92 2.22 13.04
C LEU A 203 -32.97 0.71 13.29
N PHE A 204 -33.58 -0.06 12.38
CA PHE A 204 -33.43 -1.50 12.34
C PHE A 204 -32.43 -1.87 11.25
N ASP A 205 -31.38 -2.62 11.59
CA ASP A 205 -30.29 -2.95 10.66
C ASP A 205 -30.27 -4.42 10.21
N HIS A 206 -31.35 -5.15 10.48
CA HIS A 206 -31.55 -6.55 10.10
C HIS A 206 -32.96 -6.78 9.54
N ILE A 207 -33.44 -5.84 8.72
CA ILE A 207 -34.68 -5.99 7.94
C ILE A 207 -34.31 -6.38 6.52
N PHE A 208 -34.80 -7.54 6.09
CA PHE A 208 -34.53 -8.13 4.79
C PHE A 208 -35.70 -7.95 3.84
N GLN A 209 -35.39 -7.95 2.54
CA GLN A 209 -36.39 -8.07 1.51
C GLN A 209 -37.08 -9.45 1.66
N LEU A 210 -38.41 -9.48 1.86
CA LEU A 210 -39.10 -10.75 2.14
C LEU A 210 -39.04 -11.70 0.93
N MET A 211 -39.33 -11.18 -0.26
CA MET A 211 -39.26 -11.94 -1.50
C MET A 211 -38.10 -11.43 -2.35
N ILE A 212 -37.23 -12.33 -2.81
CA ILE A 212 -36.14 -12.00 -3.73
C ILE A 212 -36.76 -11.61 -5.07
N GLY A 213 -36.53 -10.39 -5.53
CA GLY A 213 -37.05 -9.88 -6.79
C GLY A 213 -37.11 -8.35 -6.82
N PRO A 214 -37.85 -7.79 -7.77
CA PRO A 214 -37.98 -6.35 -7.90
C PRO A 214 -39.18 -5.81 -7.07
N SER A 215 -39.69 -4.64 -7.45
CA SER A 215 -40.60 -3.83 -6.65
C SER A 215 -41.95 -4.48 -6.36
N THR A 216 -42.55 -5.17 -7.34
CA THR A 216 -43.89 -5.79 -7.18
C THR A 216 -43.89 -6.82 -6.05
N PRO A 217 -42.93 -7.78 -5.97
CA PRO A 217 -42.79 -8.65 -4.82
C PRO A 217 -42.67 -7.90 -3.48
N GLY A 218 -41.89 -6.82 -3.44
CA GLY A 218 -41.77 -5.94 -2.28
C GLY A 218 -43.13 -5.39 -1.84
N ASN A 219 -43.81 -4.71 -2.75
CA ASN A 219 -45.13 -4.09 -2.54
C ASN A 219 -46.21 -5.11 -2.13
N LEU A 220 -46.27 -6.30 -2.75
CA LEU A 220 -47.19 -7.36 -2.34
C LEU A 220 -46.84 -7.92 -0.95
N SER A 221 -45.54 -8.12 -0.66
CA SER A 221 -45.10 -8.72 0.58
C SER A 221 -45.32 -7.85 1.82
N ILE A 222 -45.33 -6.52 1.70
CA ILE A 222 -45.57 -5.63 2.86
C ILE A 222 -47.03 -5.63 3.34
N ILE A 223 -47.98 -5.96 2.45
CA ILE A 223 -49.41 -6.10 2.81
C ILE A 223 -49.88 -7.56 2.89
N GLY A 224 -49.14 -8.52 2.32
CA GLY A 224 -49.50 -9.93 2.32
C GLY A 224 -48.59 -10.82 3.17
N ALA A 225 -47.40 -10.36 3.55
CA ALA A 225 -46.31 -11.17 4.11
C ALA A 225 -45.91 -12.38 3.23
N GLN A 226 -46.27 -12.34 1.94
CA GLN A 226 -46.02 -13.31 0.87
C GLN A 226 -46.35 -12.66 -0.50
N THR A 227 -46.13 -13.38 -1.62
CA THR A 227 -46.49 -12.92 -2.98
C THR A 227 -47.31 -13.94 -3.77
N GLY A 228 -48.20 -14.69 -3.12
CA GLY A 228 -49.02 -15.74 -3.75
C GLY A 228 -48.61 -17.17 -3.40
N VAL A 229 -47.82 -17.36 -2.35
CA VAL A 229 -47.38 -18.68 -1.90
C VAL A 229 -48.55 -19.54 -1.40
N THR A 230 -49.54 -18.93 -0.71
CA THR A 230 -50.80 -19.59 -0.34
C THR A 230 -51.55 -20.08 -1.57
N GLN A 231 -51.75 -19.22 -2.55
CA GLN A 231 -52.47 -19.53 -3.78
C GLN A 231 -51.78 -20.65 -4.57
N TRP A 232 -50.45 -20.58 -4.72
CA TRP A 232 -49.67 -21.68 -5.31
C TRP A 232 -49.85 -23.02 -4.57
N ALA A 233 -49.81 -22.99 -3.24
CA ALA A 233 -49.93 -24.21 -2.45
C ALA A 233 -51.35 -24.84 -2.49
N LEU A 234 -52.38 -24.03 -2.77
CA LEU A 234 -53.75 -24.50 -2.97
C LEU A 234 -54.02 -24.92 -4.42
N HIS A 235 -53.39 -24.24 -5.38
CA HIS A 235 -53.54 -24.44 -6.83
C HIS A 235 -52.17 -24.63 -7.54
N PRO A 236 -51.54 -25.81 -7.42
CA PRO A 236 -50.19 -26.05 -7.97
C PRO A 236 -50.10 -25.89 -9.50
N ASP A 237 -51.22 -25.92 -10.22
CA ASP A 237 -51.28 -25.68 -11.66
C ASP A 237 -51.08 -24.21 -12.04
N GLU A 238 -51.13 -23.28 -11.08
CA GLU A 238 -50.85 -21.85 -11.27
C GLU A 238 -49.37 -21.48 -11.05
N ALA A 239 -48.49 -22.46 -10.83
CA ALA A 239 -47.06 -22.29 -10.54
C ALA A 239 -46.25 -21.42 -11.54
N GLY A 240 -46.80 -21.10 -12.71
CA GLY A 240 -46.19 -20.19 -13.68
C GLY A 240 -46.48 -18.69 -13.44
N ASN A 241 -47.45 -18.36 -12.59
CA ASN A 241 -47.86 -16.98 -12.29
C ASN A 241 -47.70 -16.62 -10.81
N VAL A 242 -47.76 -17.62 -9.91
CA VAL A 242 -47.57 -17.46 -8.46
C VAL A 242 -46.55 -18.46 -7.93
N PRO A 243 -45.69 -18.08 -6.97
CA PRO A 243 -45.54 -16.74 -6.40
C PRO A 243 -45.06 -15.69 -7.42
N VAL A 244 -45.48 -14.44 -7.27
CA VAL A 244 -45.03 -13.33 -8.12
C VAL A 244 -43.59 -12.97 -7.75
N LEU A 245 -42.68 -13.03 -8.73
CA LEU A 245 -41.23 -12.83 -8.57
C LEU A 245 -40.63 -11.75 -9.49
N GLY A 246 -41.42 -11.17 -10.40
CA GLY A 246 -41.03 -10.05 -11.27
C GLY A 246 -42.04 -8.91 -11.14
N ASP A 247 -42.06 -7.96 -12.11
CA ASP A 247 -43.00 -6.83 -12.14
C ASP A 247 -44.11 -6.96 -13.19
N PRO A 248 -44.98 -7.98 -13.12
CA PRO A 248 -46.17 -7.97 -13.95
C PRO A 248 -47.09 -6.86 -13.47
N ASN A 249 -47.72 -6.14 -14.40
CA ASN A 249 -48.75 -5.15 -14.04
C ASN A 249 -49.93 -5.80 -13.30
N PRO A 250 -50.68 -5.08 -12.46
CA PRO A 250 -51.88 -5.62 -11.84
C PRO A 250 -52.92 -6.01 -12.90
N PHE A 251 -53.67 -7.10 -12.66
CA PHE A 251 -54.77 -7.50 -13.54
C PHE A 251 -55.81 -6.37 -13.70
N TRP A 252 -56.21 -5.77 -12.58
CA TRP A 252 -57.19 -4.69 -12.53
C TRP A 252 -56.56 -3.37 -12.96
N GLY A 253 -57.22 -2.66 -13.87
CA GLY A 253 -56.65 -1.48 -14.55
C GLY A 253 -55.73 -1.79 -15.73
N SER A 254 -55.44 -3.06 -16.01
CA SER A 254 -54.72 -3.45 -17.25
C SER A 254 -55.64 -3.42 -18.48
N SER A 255 -55.05 -3.54 -19.67
CA SER A 255 -55.80 -3.70 -20.92
C SER A 255 -56.60 -5.01 -21.00
N LEU A 256 -56.31 -5.99 -20.15
CA LEU A 256 -57.03 -7.27 -20.06
C LEU A 256 -58.19 -7.23 -19.05
N ASP A 257 -58.31 -6.15 -18.26
CA ASP A 257 -59.42 -5.92 -17.35
C ASP A 257 -60.74 -5.78 -18.15
N PRO A 258 -61.71 -6.69 -18.00
CA PRO A 258 -62.95 -6.66 -18.76
C PRO A 258 -63.93 -5.55 -18.31
N THR A 259 -63.62 -4.80 -17.24
CA THR A 259 -64.48 -3.72 -16.75
C THR A 259 -64.56 -2.57 -17.77
N PRO A 260 -65.70 -1.84 -17.82
CA PRO A 260 -65.81 -0.67 -18.70
C PRO A 260 -64.73 0.37 -18.35
N LEU A 261 -64.10 0.98 -19.36
CA LEU A 261 -63.00 1.96 -19.23
C LEU A 261 -63.25 3.00 -18.12
N ALA A 262 -64.43 3.63 -18.10
CA ALA A 262 -64.80 4.64 -17.09
C ALA A 262 -64.87 4.13 -15.62
N GLU A 263 -64.74 2.82 -15.43
CA GLU A 263 -64.72 2.13 -14.15
C GLU A 263 -63.43 1.31 -13.96
N GLN A 264 -62.46 1.37 -14.88
CA GLN A 264 -61.15 0.75 -14.69
C GLN A 264 -60.33 1.54 -13.67
N MET A 265 -59.38 0.87 -13.02
CA MET A 265 -58.37 1.54 -12.20
C MET A 265 -57.41 2.33 -13.09
N PRO A 266 -56.83 3.44 -12.59
CA PRO A 266 -55.81 4.17 -13.32
C PRO A 266 -54.58 3.28 -13.56
N TYR A 267 -53.87 3.56 -14.65
CA TYR A 267 -52.62 2.92 -15.01
C TYR A 267 -51.75 3.92 -15.76
N ASN A 268 -50.44 3.71 -15.72
CA ASN A 268 -49.50 4.46 -16.54
C ASN A 268 -49.37 3.78 -17.92
N PRO A 269 -49.70 4.48 -19.03
CA PRO A 269 -49.56 3.91 -20.36
C PRO A 269 -48.11 3.52 -20.73
N GLY A 270 -47.12 4.12 -20.07
CA GLY A 270 -45.70 3.79 -20.20
C GLY A 270 -45.31 2.43 -19.63
N ASP A 271 -46.10 1.90 -18.68
CA ASP A 271 -45.88 0.61 -18.03
C ASP A 271 -46.53 -0.56 -18.78
N LEU A 272 -47.43 -0.27 -19.73
CA LEU A 272 -48.18 -1.26 -20.52
C LEU A 272 -47.63 -1.65 -21.93
N PRO A 273 -46.34 -1.49 -22.31
CA PRO A 273 -45.86 -2.04 -23.57
C PRO A 273 -46.02 -3.57 -23.68
N ASP A 274 -46.04 -4.28 -22.54
CA ASP A 274 -45.82 -5.74 -22.48
C ASP A 274 -47.08 -6.61 -22.37
N ASN A 275 -48.29 -6.05 -22.24
CA ASN A 275 -49.57 -6.80 -22.16
C ASN A 275 -49.57 -8.02 -21.21
N SER A 276 -48.69 -8.04 -20.20
CA SER A 276 -48.44 -9.18 -19.31
C SER A 276 -48.86 -8.85 -17.88
N PRO A 277 -50.15 -8.60 -17.61
CA PRO A 277 -50.61 -8.43 -16.25
C PRO A 277 -50.52 -9.77 -15.49
N SER A 278 -50.42 -9.67 -14.17
CA SER A 278 -50.52 -10.83 -13.28
C SER A 278 -51.89 -11.47 -13.37
N ILE A 279 -52.02 -12.69 -12.85
CA ILE A 279 -53.33 -13.26 -12.54
C ILE A 279 -53.96 -12.49 -11.37
N ASN A 280 -55.28 -12.60 -11.23
CA ASN A 280 -55.97 -12.09 -10.05
C ASN A 280 -55.45 -12.82 -8.80
N LEU A 281 -54.96 -12.07 -7.81
CA LEU A 281 -54.47 -12.66 -6.57
C LEU A 281 -55.62 -12.80 -5.57
N SER A 282 -55.73 -13.98 -4.95
CA SER A 282 -56.90 -14.37 -4.14
C SER A 282 -56.59 -14.65 -2.66
N TYR A 283 -55.33 -14.57 -2.22
CA TYR A 283 -54.91 -14.86 -0.84
C TYR A 283 -55.16 -13.69 0.14
N ALA A 284 -55.09 -13.97 1.45
CA ALA A 284 -55.35 -12.98 2.48
C ALA A 284 -54.29 -11.86 2.55
N THR A 285 -54.76 -10.64 2.76
CA THR A 285 -53.91 -9.44 2.93
C THR A 285 -54.30 -8.66 4.18
N LEU A 286 -53.46 -7.69 4.55
CA LEU A 286 -53.71 -6.76 5.65
C LEU A 286 -55.03 -5.97 5.45
N PRO A 287 -55.35 -5.39 4.28
CA PRO A 287 -56.66 -4.76 4.05
C PRO A 287 -57.86 -5.66 4.36
N LEU A 288 -57.75 -6.98 4.11
CA LEU A 288 -58.80 -7.94 4.46
C LEU A 288 -58.93 -8.09 5.98
N SER A 289 -57.82 -8.30 6.70
CA SER A 289 -57.86 -8.47 8.16
C SER A 289 -58.34 -7.21 8.89
N LEU A 290 -58.04 -6.02 8.35
CA LEU A 290 -58.49 -4.72 8.87
C LEU A 290 -60.01 -4.50 8.76
N LEU A 291 -60.73 -5.26 7.92
CA LEU A 291 -62.19 -5.22 7.89
C LEU A 291 -62.83 -5.79 9.16
N GLY A 292 -62.13 -6.69 9.86
CA GLY A 292 -62.58 -7.32 11.10
C GLY A 292 -64.00 -7.91 10.98
N LYS A 293 -64.87 -7.56 11.93
CA LYS A 293 -66.25 -8.04 11.99
C LYS A 293 -67.11 -7.64 10.78
N ASP A 294 -66.69 -6.62 10.03
CA ASP A 294 -67.40 -6.10 8.87
C ASP A 294 -66.97 -6.79 7.55
N ALA A 295 -66.02 -7.73 7.56
CA ALA A 295 -65.49 -8.40 6.37
C ALA A 295 -66.59 -8.93 5.43
N LYS A 296 -67.52 -9.73 5.95
CA LYS A 296 -68.68 -10.25 5.20
C LYS A 296 -69.55 -9.16 4.58
N LYS A 297 -69.72 -8.05 5.30
CA LYS A 297 -70.58 -6.95 4.86
C LYS A 297 -69.91 -6.18 3.73
N ALA A 298 -68.62 -5.91 3.86
CA ALA A 298 -67.83 -5.17 2.88
C ALA A 298 -67.70 -5.96 1.56
N LEU A 299 -67.38 -7.25 1.65
CA LEU A 299 -67.13 -8.10 0.47
C LEU A 299 -68.40 -8.57 -0.24
N LYS A 300 -69.58 -8.27 0.31
CA LYS A 300 -70.85 -8.46 -0.42
C LYS A 300 -71.00 -7.50 -1.61
N ALA A 301 -70.28 -6.38 -1.59
CA ALA A 301 -70.27 -5.39 -2.67
C ALA A 301 -69.27 -5.75 -3.79
N ASP A 302 -68.55 -6.87 -3.64
CA ASP A 302 -67.68 -7.42 -4.65
C ASP A 302 -68.46 -7.81 -5.91
N ARG A 303 -67.88 -7.58 -7.09
CA ARG A 303 -68.53 -7.77 -8.38
C ARG A 303 -68.28 -9.15 -8.99
N ASP A 304 -67.19 -9.82 -8.63
CA ASP A 304 -66.89 -11.18 -9.06
C ASP A 304 -66.43 -12.06 -7.87
N PRO A 305 -67.32 -12.30 -6.88
CA PRO A 305 -66.94 -12.97 -5.64
C PRO A 305 -66.55 -14.45 -5.83
N VAL A 306 -66.72 -15.01 -7.03
CA VAL A 306 -66.30 -16.40 -7.32
C VAL A 306 -64.80 -16.44 -7.60
N GLY A 307 -64.29 -15.55 -8.45
CA GLY A 307 -62.86 -15.47 -8.74
C GLY A 307 -62.09 -14.67 -7.69
N ASP A 308 -62.69 -13.62 -7.14
CA ASP A 308 -61.99 -12.69 -6.25
C ASP A 308 -61.83 -13.21 -4.83
N LEU A 309 -62.63 -14.19 -4.39
CA LEU A 309 -62.64 -14.65 -3.00
C LEU A 309 -62.23 -16.12 -2.83
N ASP A 310 -61.68 -16.77 -3.86
CA ASP A 310 -61.51 -18.23 -3.90
C ASP A 310 -60.69 -18.76 -2.71
N ASP A 311 -59.60 -18.07 -2.36
CA ASP A 311 -58.64 -18.50 -1.32
C ASP A 311 -58.79 -17.76 0.03
N VAL A 312 -59.90 -17.06 0.27
CA VAL A 312 -60.14 -16.29 1.52
C VAL A 312 -61.51 -16.52 2.16
N GLN A 313 -62.29 -17.48 1.66
CA GLN A 313 -63.68 -17.66 2.12
C GLN A 313 -63.77 -18.03 3.61
N ASN A 314 -62.89 -18.90 4.10
CA ASN A 314 -62.89 -19.31 5.51
C ASN A 314 -62.31 -18.22 6.39
N ASP A 315 -61.40 -17.41 5.86
CA ASP A 315 -60.84 -16.25 6.55
C ASP A 315 -61.90 -15.18 6.79
N ILE A 316 -62.74 -14.89 5.80
CA ILE A 316 -63.87 -13.94 5.93
C ILE A 316 -64.83 -14.38 7.03
N GLU A 317 -65.14 -15.67 7.09
CA GLU A 317 -65.96 -16.28 8.15
C GLU A 317 -65.30 -16.12 9.52
N PHE A 318 -63.99 -16.39 9.61
CA PHE A 318 -63.20 -16.27 10.83
C PHE A 318 -63.11 -14.83 11.33
N LEU A 319 -62.76 -13.87 10.47
CA LEU A 319 -62.63 -12.44 10.79
C LEU A 319 -63.97 -11.86 11.26
N ALA A 320 -65.06 -12.20 10.58
CA ALA A 320 -66.41 -11.79 10.96
C ALA A 320 -66.79 -12.28 12.37
N ALA A 321 -66.36 -13.51 12.72
CA ALA A 321 -66.60 -14.11 14.03
C ALA A 321 -65.62 -13.62 15.11
N HIS A 322 -64.42 -13.16 14.72
CA HIS A 322 -63.38 -12.68 15.64
C HIS A 322 -63.79 -11.40 16.38
N GLY A 323 -64.71 -10.62 15.82
CA GLY A 323 -65.43 -9.56 16.53
C GLY A 323 -64.67 -8.25 16.70
N LYS A 324 -63.53 -8.07 16.01
CA LYS A 324 -62.76 -6.82 15.99
C LYS A 324 -63.43 -5.76 15.14
N ASP A 325 -63.34 -4.50 15.56
CA ASP A 325 -63.86 -3.38 14.77
C ASP A 325 -62.99 -3.13 13.54
N ARG A 326 -63.61 -2.62 12.47
CA ARG A 326 -62.88 -2.20 11.26
C ARG A 326 -61.85 -1.13 11.62
N VAL A 327 -60.63 -1.29 11.11
CA VAL A 327 -59.57 -0.28 11.13
C VAL A 327 -59.47 0.33 9.73
N ALA A 328 -59.29 1.65 9.65
CA ALA A 328 -59.16 2.32 8.36
C ALA A 328 -57.85 1.94 7.67
N PHE A 329 -57.90 1.81 6.35
CA PHE A 329 -56.75 1.57 5.47
C PHE A 329 -56.75 2.61 4.36
N GLY A 330 -55.56 3.01 3.89
CA GLY A 330 -55.40 3.83 2.69
C GLY A 330 -54.02 3.64 2.07
N TRP A 331 -53.99 3.54 0.74
CA TRP A 331 -52.83 3.57 -0.12
C TRP A 331 -52.83 4.91 -0.86
N TYR A 332 -51.82 5.73 -0.60
CA TYR A 332 -51.65 7.06 -1.20
C TYR A 332 -50.42 7.03 -2.08
N GLN A 333 -50.59 7.16 -3.38
CA GLN A 333 -49.50 7.06 -4.35
C GLN A 333 -49.58 8.17 -5.39
N GLU A 334 -48.43 8.78 -5.70
CA GLU A 334 -48.39 9.87 -6.68
C GLU A 334 -48.84 9.39 -8.05
N GLY A 335 -49.69 10.19 -8.70
CA GLY A 335 -50.18 9.92 -10.05
C GLY A 335 -51.35 8.94 -10.11
N PHE A 336 -51.81 8.37 -8.98
CA PHE A 336 -53.00 7.53 -8.97
C PHE A 336 -54.23 8.31 -9.48
N ASP A 337 -54.42 9.53 -8.99
CA ASP A 337 -55.40 10.46 -9.54
C ASP A 337 -54.70 11.73 -10.05
N LYS A 338 -55.45 12.84 -10.21
CA LYS A 338 -54.90 14.05 -10.79
C LYS A 338 -54.12 14.86 -9.74
N GLU A 339 -52.82 14.96 -9.94
CA GLU A 339 -51.90 15.69 -9.08
C GLU A 339 -51.77 17.18 -9.49
N PRO A 340 -51.34 18.08 -8.58
CA PRO A 340 -51.15 19.50 -8.88
C PRO A 340 -50.13 19.80 -9.99
N THR A 341 -49.15 18.92 -10.19
CA THR A 341 -48.08 19.03 -11.19
C THR A 341 -48.46 18.45 -12.55
N ASP A 342 -49.60 17.76 -12.65
CA ASP A 342 -50.08 17.18 -13.90
C ASP A 342 -50.49 18.22 -14.94
N SER A 343 -50.12 17.98 -16.21
CA SER A 343 -50.52 18.84 -17.33
C SER A 343 -52.03 18.78 -17.60
N SER A 344 -52.62 19.91 -18.04
CA SER A 344 -54.07 20.03 -18.24
C SER A 344 -54.65 19.27 -19.44
N THR A 345 -53.83 18.56 -20.23
CA THR A 345 -54.26 17.85 -21.47
C THR A 345 -54.71 16.41 -21.24
N SER A 346 -54.90 16.05 -19.99
CA SER A 346 -55.30 14.75 -19.51
C SER A 346 -56.74 14.43 -19.99
N GLY A 347 -56.96 13.25 -20.60
CA GLY A 347 -58.29 12.80 -21.07
C GLY A 347 -59.30 12.61 -19.94
N PRO A 348 -60.49 12.02 -20.18
CA PRO A 348 -61.48 11.81 -19.12
C PRO A 348 -60.97 10.97 -17.92
N GLU A 349 -59.84 10.27 -18.07
CA GLU A 349 -59.08 9.60 -16.99
C GLU A 349 -57.75 10.26 -16.67
N GLY A 350 -57.14 10.96 -17.63
CA GLY A 350 -55.94 11.74 -17.42
C GLY A 350 -54.62 11.02 -17.77
N THR A 351 -53.52 11.76 -17.85
CA THR A 351 -52.18 11.18 -18.07
C THR A 351 -51.59 10.87 -16.70
N HIS A 352 -51.65 9.62 -16.28
CA HIS A 352 -51.03 9.10 -15.05
C HIS A 352 -49.54 8.78 -15.27
N SER A 353 -48.80 9.71 -15.89
CA SER A 353 -47.41 9.45 -16.30
C SER A 353 -46.43 9.40 -15.14
N SER A 354 -46.78 10.02 -14.01
CA SER A 354 -46.04 9.96 -12.73
C SER A 354 -46.38 8.70 -11.92
N TYR A 355 -47.42 7.96 -12.29
CA TYR A 355 -47.85 6.75 -11.58
C TYR A 355 -46.96 5.57 -11.96
N SER A 356 -46.53 4.77 -10.99
CA SER A 356 -45.98 3.44 -11.25
C SER A 356 -47.05 2.39 -10.96
N THR A 357 -47.59 1.77 -11.99
CA THR A 357 -48.78 0.90 -11.90
C THR A 357 -48.51 -0.35 -11.07
N HIS A 358 -47.29 -0.89 -11.17
CA HIS A 358 -46.90 -2.12 -10.49
C HIS A 358 -46.51 -1.92 -9.02
N HIS A 359 -46.43 -0.67 -8.56
CA HIS A 359 -46.15 -0.35 -7.16
C HIS A 359 -47.41 -0.40 -6.28
N ASP A 360 -48.63 -0.32 -6.84
CA ASP A 360 -49.88 -0.35 -6.04
C ASP A 360 -50.32 -1.79 -5.75
N ALA A 361 -49.85 -2.34 -4.63
CA ALA A 361 -50.13 -3.72 -4.25
C ALA A 361 -51.63 -4.05 -4.07
N PRO A 362 -52.47 -3.21 -3.43
CA PRO A 362 -53.90 -3.47 -3.36
C PRO A 362 -54.59 -3.67 -4.72
N GLN A 363 -54.07 -3.09 -5.80
CA GLN A 363 -54.65 -3.20 -7.15
C GLN A 363 -54.63 -4.64 -7.71
N TYR A 364 -53.74 -5.52 -7.20
CA TYR A 364 -53.61 -6.92 -7.64
C TYR A 364 -54.72 -7.85 -7.14
N PHE A 365 -55.53 -7.40 -6.17
CA PHE A 365 -56.55 -8.21 -5.51
C PHE A 365 -57.95 -7.74 -5.89
N GLY A 366 -58.69 -8.55 -6.66
CA GLY A 366 -60.04 -8.19 -7.12
C GLY A 366 -61.00 -7.86 -6.00
N TYR A 367 -60.88 -8.55 -4.86
CA TYR A 367 -61.72 -8.26 -3.70
C TYR A 367 -61.53 -6.86 -3.10
N LEU A 368 -60.47 -6.14 -3.51
CA LEU A 368 -60.22 -4.73 -3.20
C LEU A 368 -60.55 -3.82 -4.39
N SER A 369 -59.96 -4.10 -5.56
CA SER A 369 -60.03 -3.23 -6.75
C SER A 369 -61.36 -3.35 -7.52
N ASN A 370 -61.95 -4.54 -7.58
CA ASN A 370 -63.25 -4.85 -8.18
C ASN A 370 -64.43 -4.61 -7.20
N ASN A 371 -64.16 -4.04 -6.03
CA ASN A 371 -65.15 -3.65 -5.03
C ASN A 371 -65.22 -2.12 -4.91
N LEU A 372 -66.18 -1.47 -5.58
CA LEU A 372 -66.29 0.00 -5.62
C LEU A 372 -66.30 0.68 -4.23
N THR A 373 -66.79 0.01 -3.19
CA THR A 373 -66.79 0.61 -1.84
C THR A 373 -65.38 0.61 -1.27
N LEU A 374 -64.67 -0.50 -1.37
CA LEU A 374 -63.29 -0.60 -0.86
C LEU A 374 -62.33 0.20 -1.73
N ARG A 375 -62.50 0.17 -3.06
CA ARG A 375 -61.76 0.99 -4.00
C ARG A 375 -61.77 2.48 -3.61
N ASN A 376 -62.96 3.06 -3.41
CA ASN A 376 -63.06 4.48 -3.05
C ASN A 376 -62.55 4.78 -1.63
N ASP A 377 -62.55 3.79 -0.74
CA ASP A 377 -62.03 3.94 0.63
C ASP A 377 -60.49 3.83 0.66
N TYR A 378 -59.88 3.03 -0.22
CA TYR A 378 -58.50 2.56 -0.08
C TYR A 378 -57.49 3.16 -1.05
N PHE A 379 -57.88 3.61 -2.23
CA PHE A 379 -56.93 4.08 -3.25
C PHE A 379 -57.06 5.58 -3.45
N HIS A 380 -55.94 6.29 -3.36
CA HIS A 380 -55.88 7.76 -3.35
C HIS A 380 -54.60 8.27 -4.02
N GLY A 381 -54.65 9.48 -4.57
CA GLY A 381 -53.44 10.19 -5.00
C GLY A 381 -52.59 10.64 -3.82
N LEU A 382 -51.32 10.98 -4.05
CA LEU A 382 -50.43 11.43 -2.98
C LEU A 382 -50.89 12.78 -2.42
N GLN A 383 -51.39 13.69 -3.27
CA GLN A 383 -51.90 14.99 -2.82
C GLN A 383 -53.12 14.86 -1.89
N ASP A 384 -53.93 13.80 -2.01
CA ASP A 384 -55.05 13.54 -1.10
C ASP A 384 -54.57 13.31 0.34
N PHE A 385 -53.40 12.71 0.52
CA PHE A 385 -52.81 12.53 1.85
C PHE A 385 -52.42 13.87 2.48
N TRP A 386 -51.76 14.73 1.71
CA TRP A 386 -51.40 16.09 2.14
C TRP A 386 -52.63 16.89 2.54
N ASP A 387 -53.66 16.83 1.71
CA ASP A 387 -54.95 17.46 1.95
C ASP A 387 -55.62 16.90 3.20
N ALA A 388 -55.57 15.59 3.42
CA ALA A 388 -56.16 14.95 4.59
C ALA A 388 -55.46 15.35 5.90
N LEU A 389 -54.14 15.53 5.88
CA LEU A 389 -53.38 16.02 7.03
C LEU A 389 -53.67 17.51 7.30
N ASP A 390 -53.66 18.35 6.28
CA ASP A 390 -53.90 19.80 6.40
C ASP A 390 -55.34 20.09 6.86
N LYS A 391 -56.32 19.37 6.30
CA LYS A 391 -57.75 19.49 6.65
C LYS A 391 -58.13 18.69 7.90
N LYS A 392 -57.23 17.82 8.39
CA LYS A 392 -57.43 16.96 9.58
C LYS A 392 -58.64 16.03 9.41
N THR A 393 -58.73 15.38 8.25
CA THR A 393 -59.86 14.52 7.87
C THR A 393 -59.57 13.02 7.99
N LEU A 394 -58.35 12.60 8.37
CA LEU A 394 -58.10 11.19 8.64
C LEU A 394 -59.04 10.67 9.75
N PRO A 395 -59.49 9.39 9.67
CA PRO A 395 -60.42 8.79 10.61
C PRO A 395 -60.00 8.96 12.07
N SER A 396 -60.92 9.44 12.92
CA SER A 396 -60.65 9.72 14.34
C SER A 396 -60.35 8.48 15.20
N GLN A 397 -60.68 7.29 14.71
CA GLN A 397 -60.42 6.01 15.40
C GLN A 397 -59.01 5.48 15.16
N GLY A 398 -58.24 6.08 14.24
CA GLY A 398 -56.97 5.55 13.79
C GLY A 398 -57.06 4.88 12.42
N GLY A 399 -55.93 4.37 11.95
CA GLY A 399 -55.82 3.70 10.66
C GLY A 399 -54.37 3.39 10.28
N VAL A 400 -54.23 2.66 9.17
CA VAL A 400 -52.96 2.30 8.55
C VAL A 400 -52.92 2.96 7.17
N PHE A 401 -51.89 3.75 6.91
CA PHE A 401 -51.77 4.53 5.69
C PHE A 401 -50.40 4.31 5.06
N PHE A 402 -50.37 3.82 3.83
CA PHE A 402 -49.17 3.68 3.01
C PHE A 402 -49.04 4.92 2.12
N ILE A 403 -47.82 5.44 2.02
CA ILE A 403 -47.49 6.69 1.32
C ILE A 403 -46.30 6.40 0.41
N LYS A 404 -46.48 6.63 -0.89
CA LYS A 404 -45.47 6.35 -1.92
C LYS A 404 -45.39 7.50 -2.93
N GLY A 405 -44.18 7.80 -3.38
CA GLY A 405 -43.92 8.77 -4.44
C GLY A 405 -44.27 8.23 -5.82
N GLY A 406 -43.78 8.89 -6.86
CA GLY A 406 -43.92 8.44 -8.24
C GLY A 406 -42.75 8.82 -9.14
N THR A 407 -42.92 8.56 -10.44
CA THR A 407 -41.89 8.71 -11.47
C THR A 407 -41.67 10.16 -11.92
N GLY A 408 -42.49 11.08 -11.40
CA GLY A 408 -42.40 12.53 -11.59
C GLY A 408 -43.28 13.10 -12.71
N PRO A 409 -43.47 14.44 -12.75
CA PRO A 409 -42.89 15.46 -11.87
C PRO A 409 -43.49 15.48 -10.45
N ASN A 410 -42.61 15.44 -9.44
CA ASN A 410 -42.98 15.38 -8.01
C ASN A 410 -43.88 16.51 -7.51
N ASN A 411 -44.73 16.19 -6.54
CA ASN A 411 -45.69 17.11 -5.92
C ASN A 411 -45.08 18.35 -5.22
N LEU A 412 -43.79 18.32 -4.88
CA LEU A 412 -43.08 19.47 -4.31
C LEU A 412 -42.52 20.44 -5.37
N ASN A 413 -42.59 20.06 -6.65
CA ASN A 413 -42.01 20.79 -7.78
C ASN A 413 -40.52 21.12 -7.55
N LEU A 414 -39.79 20.16 -6.94
CA LEU A 414 -38.34 20.19 -6.81
C LEU A 414 -37.70 19.64 -8.09
N THR A 415 -36.46 20.03 -8.34
CA THR A 415 -35.66 19.57 -9.47
C THR A 415 -34.30 19.11 -8.96
N PRO A 416 -33.66 18.10 -9.59
CA PRO A 416 -32.33 17.63 -9.22
C PRO A 416 -31.30 18.76 -9.11
N ALA A 417 -30.25 18.58 -8.32
CA ALA A 417 -29.24 19.64 -8.21
C ALA A 417 -28.21 19.60 -9.35
N ASP A 418 -28.03 18.45 -10.02
CA ASP A 418 -27.20 18.39 -11.23
C ASP A 418 -27.88 19.21 -12.34
N PRO A 419 -27.26 20.31 -12.82
CA PRO A 419 -27.86 21.15 -13.85
C PRO A 419 -27.87 20.53 -15.26
N ALA A 420 -27.32 19.31 -15.44
CA ALA A 420 -27.30 18.63 -16.72
C ALA A 420 -28.73 18.42 -17.26
N SER A 421 -28.95 18.78 -18.53
CA SER A 421 -30.30 18.77 -19.11
C SER A 421 -30.95 17.38 -19.14
N ALA A 422 -30.15 16.32 -19.29
CA ALA A 422 -30.62 14.94 -19.23
C ALA A 422 -31.04 14.55 -17.80
N VAL A 423 -30.32 15.01 -16.78
CA VAL A 423 -30.68 14.75 -15.39
C VAL A 423 -31.96 15.50 -15.02
N GLN A 424 -32.03 16.79 -15.38
CA GLN A 424 -33.22 17.63 -15.16
C GLN A 424 -34.49 17.08 -15.82
N SER A 425 -34.36 16.33 -16.93
CA SER A 425 -35.53 15.74 -17.61
C SER A 425 -35.90 14.36 -17.11
N ASN A 426 -34.94 13.60 -16.57
CA ASN A 426 -35.13 12.18 -16.28
C ASN A 426 -35.33 11.91 -14.79
N PHE A 427 -34.73 12.69 -13.89
CA PHE A 427 -34.71 12.44 -12.45
C PHE A 427 -35.75 13.27 -11.67
N GLY A 428 -36.98 13.35 -12.20
CA GLY A 428 -38.05 14.18 -11.64
C GLY A 428 -38.89 13.52 -10.54
N GLY A 429 -38.76 12.21 -10.37
CA GLY A 429 -39.53 11.40 -9.43
C GLY A 429 -39.11 11.55 -7.96
N ASP A 430 -39.95 11.05 -7.05
CA ASP A 430 -39.80 11.21 -5.60
C ASP A 430 -40.13 9.97 -4.76
N ASP A 431 -40.05 8.78 -5.36
CA ASP A 431 -40.10 7.50 -4.65
C ASP A 431 -38.72 6.94 -4.27
N GLU A 432 -37.64 7.51 -4.80
CA GLU A 432 -36.21 7.15 -4.61
C GLU A 432 -35.68 6.07 -5.55
N HIS A 433 -36.48 5.57 -6.49
CA HIS A 433 -36.04 4.61 -7.51
C HIS A 433 -34.93 5.22 -8.41
N PRO A 434 -33.78 4.54 -8.55
CA PRO A 434 -32.76 4.92 -9.52
C PRO A 434 -33.27 5.01 -10.97
N GLY A 435 -32.57 5.75 -11.82
CA GLY A 435 -32.91 5.92 -13.23
C GLY A 435 -33.98 6.99 -13.51
N TYR A 436 -34.87 7.29 -12.55
CA TYR A 436 -35.88 8.35 -12.71
C TYR A 436 -36.21 9.21 -11.48
N SER A 437 -35.74 8.83 -10.28
CA SER A 437 -35.92 9.62 -9.06
C SER A 437 -34.60 10.15 -8.51
N ASP A 438 -34.63 11.36 -7.96
CA ASP A 438 -33.54 11.93 -7.18
C ASP A 438 -33.80 11.67 -5.69
N ALA A 439 -32.89 10.98 -5.04
CA ALA A 439 -33.05 10.54 -3.65
C ALA A 439 -33.20 11.70 -2.64
N GLN A 440 -32.71 12.91 -2.98
CA GLN A 440 -32.92 14.10 -2.15
C GLN A 440 -34.31 14.70 -2.33
N ILE A 441 -34.93 14.56 -3.51
CA ILE A 441 -36.33 14.90 -3.72
C ILE A 441 -37.20 13.95 -2.89
N SER A 442 -36.94 12.65 -2.93
CA SER A 442 -37.70 11.65 -2.19
C SER A 442 -37.64 11.84 -0.68
N GLU A 443 -36.45 12.04 -0.10
CA GLU A 443 -36.34 12.30 1.35
C GLU A 443 -37.02 13.62 1.75
N ALA A 444 -37.11 14.59 0.83
CA ALA A 444 -37.86 15.83 1.04
C ALA A 444 -39.38 15.59 1.04
N THR A 445 -39.91 14.76 0.13
CA THR A 445 -41.31 14.32 0.12
C THR A 445 -41.66 13.60 1.42
N VAL A 446 -40.81 12.66 1.87
CA VAL A 446 -40.96 11.98 3.17
C VAL A 446 -40.93 12.99 4.33
N ALA A 447 -40.00 13.93 4.31
CA ALA A 447 -39.89 14.94 5.36
C ALA A 447 -41.09 15.89 5.41
N GLU A 448 -41.67 16.26 4.27
CA GLU A 448 -42.90 17.08 4.22
C GLU A 448 -44.07 16.34 4.87
N GLY A 449 -44.25 15.06 4.53
CA GLY A 449 -45.31 14.24 5.13
C GLY A 449 -45.15 14.06 6.63
N ILE A 450 -43.94 13.74 7.09
CA ILE A 450 -43.64 13.61 8.52
C ILE A 450 -43.84 14.94 9.25
N ASN A 451 -43.43 16.06 8.65
CA ASN A 451 -43.68 17.40 9.21
C ASN A 451 -45.18 17.71 9.35
N LYS A 452 -45.98 17.39 8.34
CA LYS A 452 -47.44 17.56 8.39
C LYS A 452 -48.06 16.69 9.48
N ILE A 453 -47.64 15.43 9.60
CA ILE A 453 -48.07 14.53 10.69
C ILE A 453 -47.68 15.12 12.06
N ALA A 454 -46.44 15.60 12.23
CA ALA A 454 -45.94 16.19 13.46
C ALA A 454 -46.79 17.40 13.91
N LYS A 455 -47.20 18.25 12.97
CA LYS A 455 -48.02 19.45 13.20
C LYS A 455 -49.52 19.13 13.36
N SER A 456 -49.95 17.92 13.01
CA SER A 456 -51.33 17.46 13.10
C SER A 456 -51.69 16.95 14.50
N PRO A 457 -52.99 16.74 14.82
CA PRO A 457 -53.38 16.04 16.04
C PRO A 457 -52.99 14.55 16.06
N TYR A 458 -52.54 13.98 14.93
CA TYR A 458 -52.23 12.56 14.79
C TYR A 458 -50.88 12.17 15.40
N TRP A 459 -49.91 13.10 15.47
CA TRP A 459 -48.56 12.84 16.03
C TRP A 459 -48.60 12.14 17.38
N ALA A 460 -49.41 12.63 18.32
CA ALA A 460 -49.46 12.10 19.68
C ALA A 460 -49.90 10.63 19.78
N ARG A 461 -50.41 10.07 18.67
CA ARG A 461 -50.90 8.70 18.55
C ARG A 461 -50.33 7.93 17.37
N SER A 462 -49.19 8.38 16.82
CA SER A 462 -48.61 7.76 15.62
C SER A 462 -47.42 6.85 15.90
N ALA A 463 -47.28 5.85 15.04
CA ALA A 463 -46.02 5.27 14.64
C ALA A 463 -45.84 5.55 13.14
N ILE A 464 -44.65 5.99 12.75
CA ILE A 464 -44.30 6.27 11.37
C ILE A 464 -43.12 5.35 11.03
N ILE A 465 -43.21 4.65 9.92
CA ILE A 465 -42.19 3.74 9.41
C ILE A 465 -41.70 4.33 8.09
N ILE A 466 -40.39 4.42 7.92
CA ILE A 466 -39.74 4.64 6.63
C ILE A 466 -39.08 3.31 6.26
N THR A 467 -39.41 2.75 5.11
CA THR A 467 -38.82 1.49 4.63
C THR A 467 -38.82 1.46 3.10
N TYR A 468 -38.06 0.54 2.54
CA TYR A 468 -37.94 0.32 1.09
C TYR A 468 -38.57 -1.02 0.72
N ASP A 469 -38.95 -1.15 -0.53
CA ASP A 469 -39.64 -2.31 -1.09
C ASP A 469 -38.68 -3.37 -1.63
N ASP A 470 -37.55 -2.97 -2.20
CA ASP A 470 -36.43 -3.85 -2.51
C ASP A 470 -35.06 -3.17 -2.41
N SER A 471 -34.03 -3.96 -2.72
CA SER A 471 -32.62 -3.63 -2.53
C SER A 471 -31.93 -2.94 -3.70
N GLU A 472 -32.63 -2.66 -4.82
CA GLU A 472 -32.10 -2.19 -6.10
C GLU A 472 -31.14 -3.18 -6.78
N GLY A 473 -30.78 -4.28 -6.12
CA GLY A 473 -29.62 -5.07 -6.52
C GLY A 473 -28.29 -4.37 -6.20
N ASP A 474 -28.33 -3.36 -5.33
CA ASP A 474 -27.17 -2.81 -4.64
C ASP A 474 -26.58 -3.87 -3.69
N TYR A 475 -25.27 -3.82 -3.51
CA TYR A 475 -24.55 -4.72 -2.62
C TYR A 475 -24.91 -4.50 -1.15
N ASP A 476 -25.34 -5.58 -0.49
CA ASP A 476 -25.44 -5.68 0.96
C ASP A 476 -24.63 -6.88 1.46
N HIS A 477 -23.83 -6.68 2.51
CA HIS A 477 -22.91 -7.71 2.98
C HIS A 477 -23.55 -8.74 3.92
N VAL A 478 -24.73 -8.45 4.48
CA VAL A 478 -25.33 -9.33 5.49
C VAL A 478 -26.09 -10.46 4.80
N ILE A 479 -25.69 -11.68 5.13
CA ILE A 479 -26.24 -12.90 4.54
C ILE A 479 -27.70 -13.05 4.96
N PRO A 480 -28.66 -13.07 4.02
CA PRO A 480 -30.06 -13.29 4.35
C PRO A 480 -30.34 -14.76 4.71
N PRO A 481 -31.37 -15.03 5.55
CA PRO A 481 -31.80 -16.41 5.78
C PRO A 481 -32.53 -16.97 4.56
N LEU A 482 -32.15 -18.17 4.14
CA LEU A 482 -32.85 -18.89 3.07
C LEU A 482 -33.95 -19.77 3.68
N LEU A 483 -35.22 -19.44 3.41
CA LEU A 483 -36.38 -20.03 4.09
C LEU A 483 -37.27 -20.86 3.16
N VAL A 484 -37.49 -20.38 1.92
CA VAL A 484 -38.49 -20.93 0.99
C VAL A 484 -37.92 -21.03 -0.42
N THR A 485 -38.24 -22.12 -1.12
CA THR A 485 -37.99 -22.28 -2.55
C THR A 485 -39.28 -22.20 -3.37
N GLY A 486 -39.20 -21.61 -4.56
CA GLY A 486 -40.30 -21.50 -5.51
C GLY A 486 -40.59 -22.79 -6.29
N PRO A 487 -41.58 -22.76 -7.20
CA PRO A 487 -41.98 -23.92 -8.00
C PRO A 487 -40.87 -24.47 -8.91
N ASP A 488 -39.95 -23.61 -9.35
CA ASP A 488 -38.78 -23.96 -10.18
C ASP A 488 -37.57 -24.42 -9.36
N GLY A 489 -37.68 -24.43 -8.03
CA GLY A 489 -36.62 -24.79 -7.09
C GLY A 489 -35.64 -23.66 -6.76
N SER A 490 -35.80 -22.46 -7.32
CA SER A 490 -35.04 -21.27 -6.93
C SER A 490 -35.37 -20.84 -5.49
N TRP A 491 -34.45 -20.16 -4.81
CA TRP A 491 -34.73 -19.55 -3.50
C TRP A 491 -35.56 -18.30 -3.71
N ILE A 492 -36.64 -18.13 -2.94
CA ILE A 492 -37.54 -16.97 -3.11
C ILE A 492 -37.61 -16.07 -1.89
N SER A 493 -37.09 -16.49 -0.73
CA SER A 493 -37.08 -15.71 0.53
C SER A 493 -35.91 -16.15 1.42
N ASP A 494 -35.26 -15.27 2.18
CA ASP A 494 -35.27 -13.79 2.12
C ASP A 494 -34.16 -13.28 1.17
N GLY A 495 -34.29 -12.03 0.70
CA GLY A 495 -33.29 -11.32 -0.11
C GLY A 495 -32.44 -10.33 0.70
N PRO A 496 -31.65 -9.46 0.05
CA PRO A 496 -30.76 -8.50 0.72
C PRO A 496 -31.48 -7.57 1.71
N ARG A 497 -30.74 -6.94 2.63
CA ARG A 497 -31.33 -6.01 3.60
C ARG A 497 -31.86 -4.75 2.93
N VAL A 498 -32.96 -4.23 3.46
CA VAL A 498 -33.55 -2.93 3.12
C VAL A 498 -33.56 -2.03 4.35
N PRO A 499 -33.43 -0.70 4.20
CA PRO A 499 -33.52 0.23 5.33
C PRO A 499 -34.88 0.20 6.03
N LEU A 500 -34.90 0.29 7.37
CA LEU A 500 -36.12 0.54 8.14
C LEU A 500 -35.88 1.46 9.33
N VAL A 501 -36.59 2.59 9.38
CA VAL A 501 -36.58 3.53 10.51
C VAL A 501 -37.97 3.64 11.11
N LEU A 502 -38.08 3.52 12.44
CA LEU A 502 -39.34 3.70 13.17
C LEU A 502 -39.30 4.97 14.02
N ILE A 503 -40.29 5.84 13.79
CA ILE A 503 -40.45 7.16 14.39
C ILE A 503 -41.77 7.18 15.19
N SER A 504 -41.73 7.61 16.44
CA SER A 504 -42.93 7.77 17.27
C SER A 504 -42.67 8.73 18.44
N PRO A 505 -43.68 9.41 18.99
CA PRO A 505 -43.54 10.10 20.28
C PRO A 505 -43.08 9.17 21.41
N TYR A 506 -43.31 7.87 21.28
CA TYR A 506 -43.02 6.86 22.30
C TYR A 506 -41.78 6.02 21.96
N ALA A 507 -41.08 6.34 20.88
CA ALA A 507 -39.90 5.60 20.46
C ALA A 507 -38.73 5.79 21.44
N ARG A 508 -37.78 4.85 21.40
CA ARG A 508 -36.41 5.06 21.86
C ARG A 508 -35.75 6.12 20.97
N THR A 509 -34.64 6.65 21.43
CA THR A 509 -33.86 7.68 20.71
C THR A 509 -32.42 7.21 20.60
N GLN A 510 -31.80 7.43 19.44
CA GLN A 510 -30.42 7.00 19.15
C GLN A 510 -30.24 5.49 19.43
N TYR A 511 -31.11 4.66 18.86
CA TYR A 511 -31.13 3.23 19.09
C TYR A 511 -31.06 2.46 17.77
N VAL A 512 -30.14 1.51 17.67
CA VAL A 512 -30.06 0.57 16.55
C VAL A 512 -30.58 -0.78 17.04
N ALA A 513 -31.76 -1.17 16.56
CA ALA A 513 -32.38 -2.45 16.87
C ALA A 513 -31.75 -3.55 16.01
N LYS A 514 -31.34 -4.63 16.67
CA LYS A 514 -30.69 -5.81 16.06
C LYS A 514 -31.66 -6.97 15.79
N ALA A 515 -32.95 -6.73 15.98
CA ALA A 515 -33.97 -7.75 15.79
C ALA A 515 -34.10 -8.05 14.30
N HIS A 516 -33.94 -9.32 13.95
CA HIS A 516 -34.11 -9.81 12.59
C HIS A 516 -35.58 -9.67 12.14
N GLY A 517 -35.80 -9.37 10.88
CA GLY A 517 -37.10 -9.46 10.23
C GLY A 517 -37.03 -9.16 8.75
N ASN A 518 -38.19 -9.06 8.12
CA ASN A 518 -38.35 -8.68 6.72
C ASN A 518 -39.61 -7.81 6.57
N HIS A 519 -40.14 -7.58 5.35
CA HIS A 519 -41.37 -6.78 5.15
C HIS A 519 -42.56 -7.22 6.01
N ALA A 520 -42.67 -8.52 6.34
CA ALA A 520 -43.72 -9.02 7.23
C ALA A 520 -43.66 -8.41 8.65
N SER A 521 -42.53 -7.83 9.05
CA SER A 521 -42.37 -7.14 10.34
C SER A 521 -43.27 -5.91 10.46
N VAL A 522 -43.48 -5.17 9.35
CA VAL A 522 -44.40 -4.02 9.31
C VAL A 522 -45.83 -4.49 9.52
N LEU A 523 -46.22 -5.54 8.80
CA LEU A 523 -47.53 -6.17 8.91
C LEU A 523 -47.78 -6.71 10.33
N LYS A 524 -46.82 -7.46 10.88
CA LYS A 524 -46.87 -8.01 12.25
C LYS A 524 -46.95 -6.92 13.32
N PHE A 525 -46.27 -5.80 13.10
CA PHE A 525 -46.39 -4.63 13.98
C PHE A 525 -47.80 -4.04 13.94
N VAL A 526 -48.39 -3.89 12.76
CA VAL A 526 -49.78 -3.43 12.59
C VAL A 526 -50.75 -4.37 13.30
N GLU A 527 -50.64 -5.68 13.10
CA GLU A 527 -51.45 -6.68 13.78
C GLU A 527 -51.32 -6.58 15.30
N THR A 528 -50.09 -6.34 15.78
CA THR A 528 -49.81 -6.14 17.20
C THR A 528 -50.48 -4.87 17.73
N VAL A 529 -50.43 -3.76 17.02
CA VAL A 529 -51.04 -2.48 17.43
C VAL A 529 -52.57 -2.54 17.43
N PHE A 530 -53.17 -3.19 16.44
CA PHE A 530 -54.64 -3.22 16.29
C PHE A 530 -55.31 -4.50 16.81
N ASP A 531 -54.53 -5.41 17.39
CA ASP A 531 -55.00 -6.70 17.93
C ASP A 531 -55.72 -7.55 16.88
N LEU A 532 -55.08 -7.66 15.71
CA LEU A 532 -55.55 -8.46 14.58
C LEU A 532 -54.96 -9.87 14.64
N PRO A 533 -55.66 -10.88 14.11
CA PRO A 533 -55.07 -12.21 13.93
C PRO A 533 -53.98 -12.16 12.85
N PRO A 534 -52.81 -12.78 13.07
CA PRO A 534 -51.77 -12.91 12.05
C PRO A 534 -52.29 -13.61 10.79
N LEU A 535 -51.98 -13.09 9.59
CA LEU A 535 -52.33 -13.71 8.30
C LEU A 535 -51.89 -15.17 8.25
N ALA A 536 -50.66 -15.47 8.69
CA ALA A 536 -50.14 -16.84 8.72
C ALA A 536 -50.95 -17.82 9.59
N THR A 537 -51.88 -17.31 10.41
CA THR A 537 -52.74 -18.09 11.30
C THR A 537 -54.21 -18.15 10.87
N LEU A 538 -54.56 -17.50 9.78
CA LEU A 538 -55.89 -17.56 9.20
C LEU A 538 -56.19 -18.98 8.65
N PRO A 539 -57.47 -19.39 8.60
CA PRO A 539 -57.86 -20.73 8.18
C PRO A 539 -57.31 -21.20 6.83
N ASP A 540 -57.38 -20.37 5.79
CA ASP A 540 -57.01 -20.76 4.43
C ASP A 540 -55.47 -20.86 4.30
N GLU A 541 -54.72 -19.92 4.87
CA GLU A 541 -53.25 -19.98 4.96
C GLU A 541 -52.74 -21.19 5.74
N LYS A 542 -53.43 -21.56 6.83
CA LYS A 542 -53.09 -22.77 7.60
C LYS A 542 -53.28 -24.03 6.78
N ALA A 543 -54.34 -24.10 5.99
CA ALA A 543 -54.58 -25.22 5.09
C ALA A 543 -53.49 -25.29 4.02
N ALA A 544 -53.22 -24.17 3.34
CA ALA A 544 -52.18 -24.05 2.32
C ALA A 544 -50.79 -24.45 2.84
N ARG A 545 -50.41 -24.03 4.05
CA ARG A 545 -49.13 -24.43 4.66
C ARG A 545 -49.07 -25.94 4.94
N GLN A 546 -50.19 -26.54 5.34
CA GLN A 546 -50.26 -27.98 5.58
C GLN A 546 -50.15 -28.77 4.27
N GLU A 547 -50.80 -28.31 3.19
CA GLU A 547 -50.68 -28.90 1.86
C GLU A 547 -49.27 -28.73 1.31
N GLY A 548 -48.69 -27.53 1.38
CA GLY A 548 -47.33 -27.27 0.93
C GLY A 548 -46.27 -28.13 1.63
N LYS A 549 -46.49 -28.47 2.91
CA LYS A 549 -45.66 -29.46 3.62
C LYS A 549 -45.83 -30.88 3.08
N LEU A 550 -47.04 -31.28 2.72
CA LEU A 550 -47.35 -32.62 2.21
C LEU A 550 -46.85 -32.79 0.77
N GLU A 551 -47.03 -31.77 -0.07
CA GLU A 551 -46.74 -31.82 -1.50
C GLU A 551 -45.29 -31.44 -1.83
N PHE A 552 -44.78 -30.36 -1.24
CA PHE A 552 -43.44 -29.83 -1.56
C PHE A 552 -42.40 -30.07 -0.47
N GLY A 553 -42.79 -30.63 0.68
CA GLY A 553 -41.88 -30.87 1.81
C GLY A 553 -41.41 -29.60 2.53
N GLN A 554 -41.95 -28.44 2.19
CA GLN A 554 -41.57 -27.15 2.76
C GLN A 554 -42.50 -26.75 3.92
N THR A 555 -41.94 -26.28 5.03
CA THR A 555 -42.73 -25.97 6.25
C THR A 555 -43.04 -24.48 6.44
N GLN A 556 -42.36 -23.62 5.69
CA GLN A 556 -42.40 -22.16 5.84
C GLN A 556 -43.18 -21.48 4.69
N LEU A 557 -43.96 -22.24 3.90
CA LEU A 557 -44.81 -21.69 2.85
C LEU A 557 -45.95 -20.83 3.45
N GLY A 558 -46.37 -19.82 2.69
CA GLY A 558 -47.40 -18.84 3.07
C GLY A 558 -46.84 -17.61 3.80
N PRO A 559 -47.71 -16.80 4.43
CA PRO A 559 -47.33 -15.56 5.11
C PRO A 559 -46.33 -15.77 6.25
N GLN A 560 -45.36 -14.85 6.39
CA GLN A 560 -44.28 -14.95 7.38
C GLN A 560 -44.49 -14.17 8.69
N ASP A 561 -45.58 -13.43 8.82
CA ASP A 561 -45.94 -12.59 9.98
C ASP A 561 -46.10 -13.38 11.30
N ALA A 562 -46.40 -14.68 11.22
CA ALA A 562 -46.36 -15.58 12.36
C ALA A 562 -45.93 -17.00 11.99
N ILE A 563 -45.51 -17.77 13.01
CA ILE A 563 -45.05 -19.18 12.92
C ILE A 563 -43.68 -19.32 12.23
N THR A 564 -43.31 -18.40 11.34
CA THR A 564 -41.97 -18.29 10.75
C THR A 564 -40.95 -17.77 11.79
N PRO A 565 -39.77 -18.40 11.91
CA PRO A 565 -38.71 -17.94 12.81
C PRO A 565 -38.24 -16.52 12.47
N HIS A 566 -37.71 -15.81 13.47
CA HIS A 566 -36.90 -14.60 13.27
C HIS A 566 -37.58 -13.40 12.58
N VAL A 567 -38.92 -13.31 12.54
CA VAL A 567 -39.63 -12.09 12.10
C VAL A 567 -39.98 -11.21 13.31
N THR A 568 -39.33 -10.05 13.43
CA THR A 568 -39.56 -9.07 14.50
C THR A 568 -40.94 -8.42 14.43
N ASP A 569 -41.48 -8.03 15.59
CA ASP A 569 -42.73 -7.28 15.74
C ASP A 569 -42.48 -5.76 15.89
N LEU A 570 -41.22 -5.32 15.70
CA LEU A 570 -40.75 -3.93 15.84
C LEU A 570 -40.94 -3.31 17.23
N LEU A 571 -41.31 -4.09 18.26
CA LEU A 571 -41.58 -3.56 19.60
C LEU A 571 -40.34 -3.00 20.30
N ASP A 572 -39.15 -3.45 19.90
CA ASP A 572 -37.88 -2.94 20.39
C ASP A 572 -37.71 -1.44 20.16
N ALA A 573 -38.45 -0.87 19.21
CA ALA A 573 -38.41 0.55 18.94
C ALA A 573 -39.02 1.42 20.05
N PHE A 574 -39.86 0.87 20.93
CA PHE A 574 -40.60 1.68 21.90
C PHE A 574 -39.90 1.75 23.25
N SER A 575 -39.91 2.94 23.84
CA SER A 575 -39.37 3.20 25.18
C SER A 575 -40.40 2.81 26.25
N PRO A 576 -40.11 1.82 27.11
CA PRO A 576 -40.98 1.47 28.23
C PRO A 576 -41.28 2.67 29.16
N SER A 577 -40.29 3.55 29.39
CA SER A 577 -40.48 4.76 30.19
C SER A 577 -41.49 5.73 29.58
N ARG A 578 -41.46 5.93 28.26
CA ARG A 578 -42.40 6.83 27.57
C ARG A 578 -43.80 6.24 27.50
N LEU A 579 -43.90 4.95 27.20
CA LEU A 579 -45.19 4.25 27.14
C LEU A 579 -45.92 4.27 28.49
N THR A 580 -45.20 4.02 29.58
CA THR A 580 -45.76 4.01 30.95
C THR A 580 -45.92 5.41 31.56
N GLY A 581 -45.50 6.47 30.88
CA GLY A 581 -45.56 7.85 31.36
C GLY A 581 -44.53 8.23 32.42
N LYS A 582 -43.48 7.41 32.62
CA LYS A 582 -42.32 7.74 33.47
C LYS A 582 -41.40 8.76 32.80
N ALA A 583 -41.38 8.80 31.48
CA ALA A 583 -40.74 9.85 30.68
C ALA A 583 -41.79 10.54 29.80
N LEU A 584 -41.54 11.81 29.46
CA LEU A 584 -42.40 12.54 28.54
C LEU A 584 -42.28 11.97 27.12
N PRO A 585 -43.39 11.89 26.36
CA PRO A 585 -43.33 11.62 24.93
C PRO A 585 -42.47 12.67 24.21
N LEU A 586 -41.85 12.27 23.10
CA LEU A 586 -41.07 13.17 22.24
C LEU A 586 -42.01 14.21 21.62
N PRO A 587 -41.65 15.50 21.68
CA PRO A 587 -42.48 16.56 21.12
C PRO A 587 -42.36 16.59 19.59
N PRO A 588 -43.36 17.15 18.86
CA PRO A 588 -43.32 17.28 17.41
C PRO A 588 -42.02 17.88 16.85
N GLN A 589 -41.48 18.91 17.51
CA GLN A 589 -40.26 19.59 17.06
C GLN A 589 -39.02 18.70 17.08
N TYR A 590 -39.07 17.53 17.73
CA TYR A 590 -37.99 16.57 17.72
C TYR A 590 -37.90 15.81 16.39
N VAL A 591 -39.01 15.59 15.70
CA VAL A 591 -39.01 14.96 14.37
C VAL A 591 -38.87 16.01 13.25
N GLU A 592 -39.40 17.21 13.43
CA GLU A 592 -39.52 18.20 12.35
C GLU A 592 -38.19 18.59 11.66
N ILE A 593 -38.20 18.64 10.33
CA ILE A 593 -37.14 19.21 9.49
C ILE A 593 -37.55 20.62 9.05
N SER A 594 -36.59 21.55 8.95
CA SER A 594 -36.91 22.93 8.57
C SER A 594 -37.52 22.96 7.16
N GLU A 595 -38.62 23.70 6.98
CA GLU A 595 -39.25 23.89 5.68
C GLU A 595 -38.27 24.51 4.65
N SER A 596 -37.33 25.33 5.13
CA SER A 596 -36.27 25.88 4.28
C SER A 596 -35.36 24.80 3.70
N LEU A 597 -35.11 23.72 4.44
CA LEU A 597 -34.28 22.59 3.99
C LEU A 597 -35.08 21.65 3.11
N ILE A 598 -36.37 21.42 3.39
CA ILE A 598 -37.23 20.58 2.53
C ILE A 598 -37.38 21.19 1.15
N LYS A 599 -37.51 22.52 1.06
CA LYS A 599 -37.70 23.24 -0.21
C LYS A 599 -36.40 23.48 -1.00
N THR A 600 -35.27 22.97 -0.53
CA THR A 600 -33.97 23.14 -1.18
C THR A 600 -33.15 21.87 -1.02
N LEU A 601 -32.69 21.27 -2.13
CA LEU A 601 -31.92 20.04 -2.07
C LEU A 601 -30.69 20.19 -1.14
N PRO A 602 -30.45 19.27 -0.19
CA PRO A 602 -29.42 19.42 0.83
C PRO A 602 -28.03 19.73 0.27
N GLN A 603 -27.65 19.12 -0.86
CA GLN A 603 -26.38 19.39 -1.53
C GLN A 603 -26.19 20.86 -1.94
N THR A 604 -27.27 21.59 -2.20
CA THR A 604 -27.23 23.03 -2.53
C THR A 604 -27.10 23.92 -1.29
N THR A 605 -27.45 23.38 -0.11
CA THR A 605 -27.40 24.11 1.16
C THR A 605 -26.11 23.87 1.94
N GLY A 606 -25.39 22.79 1.60
CA GLY A 606 -24.23 22.30 2.35
C GLY A 606 -24.59 21.55 3.63
N TYR A 607 -25.88 21.23 3.85
CA TYR A 607 -26.35 20.49 5.01
C TYR A 607 -26.00 19.00 4.88
N GLY A 608 -25.17 18.48 5.77
CA GLY A 608 -24.69 17.10 5.71
C GLY A 608 -24.29 16.48 7.04
N CYS A 609 -23.38 15.49 7.02
CA CYS A 609 -22.91 14.76 8.20
C CYS A 609 -22.35 15.69 9.29
N ALA A 610 -21.60 16.73 8.88
CA ALA A 610 -21.01 17.70 9.79
C ALA A 610 -22.08 18.50 10.56
N ASP A 611 -23.17 18.91 9.91
CA ASP A 611 -24.28 19.64 10.54
C ASP A 611 -25.07 18.76 11.51
N LEU A 612 -25.21 17.47 11.17
CA LEU A 612 -25.77 16.47 12.06
C LEU A 612 -24.82 16.15 13.23
N GLY A 613 -23.51 16.35 13.06
CA GLY A 613 -22.51 15.92 14.02
C GLY A 613 -22.39 14.39 14.06
N ILE A 614 -22.60 13.74 12.91
CA ILE A 614 -22.45 12.30 12.73
C ILE A 614 -21.10 12.05 12.07
N THR A 615 -20.29 11.17 12.67
CA THR A 615 -19.06 10.66 12.06
C THR A 615 -19.33 9.24 11.60
N THR A 616 -19.37 9.02 10.29
CA THR A 616 -19.58 7.71 9.66
C THR A 616 -18.49 6.71 10.07
N THR A 617 -18.78 5.41 10.02
CA THR A 617 -17.87 4.35 10.51
C THR A 617 -16.53 4.30 9.78
N ASP A 618 -16.52 4.54 8.47
CA ASP A 618 -15.32 4.66 7.64
C ASP A 618 -14.47 5.89 8.04
N ARG A 619 -15.09 7.07 8.18
CA ARG A 619 -14.41 8.30 8.63
C ARG A 619 -13.86 8.17 10.04
N ALA A 620 -14.62 7.56 10.96
CA ALA A 620 -14.19 7.31 12.34
C ALA A 620 -12.97 6.39 12.41
N LYS A 621 -12.84 5.44 11.47
CA LYS A 621 -11.70 4.52 11.38
C LYS A 621 -10.56 5.04 10.49
N GLY A 622 -10.69 6.24 9.90
CA GLY A 622 -9.71 6.80 8.96
C GLY A 622 -9.57 5.98 7.68
N ILE A 623 -10.61 5.24 7.28
CA ILE A 623 -10.62 4.42 6.07
C ILE A 623 -10.84 5.34 4.88
N VAL A 624 -9.92 5.29 3.91
CA VAL A 624 -10.05 5.98 2.63
C VAL A 624 -10.49 4.98 1.58
N ASN A 625 -11.69 5.17 1.04
CA ASN A 625 -12.27 4.35 -0.02
C ASN A 625 -12.27 5.16 -1.31
N PRO A 626 -11.23 5.08 -2.16
CA PRO A 626 -11.15 5.88 -3.37
C PRO A 626 -12.23 5.44 -4.37
N ILE A 627 -12.93 6.43 -4.93
CA ILE A 627 -13.84 6.23 -6.06
C ILE A 627 -13.01 5.74 -7.26
N PRO A 628 -13.46 4.71 -8.01
CA PRO A 628 -12.78 4.29 -9.23
C PRO A 628 -12.55 5.49 -10.17
N PRO A 629 -11.35 5.67 -10.76
CA PRO A 629 -11.05 6.86 -11.56
C PRO A 629 -11.95 7.08 -12.77
N ASP A 630 -12.54 5.99 -13.26
CA ASP A 630 -13.47 5.97 -14.37
C ASP A 630 -14.92 5.79 -13.95
N PHE A 631 -15.25 5.90 -12.66
CA PHE A 631 -16.62 5.75 -12.17
C PHE A 631 -17.55 6.85 -12.68
N ASN A 632 -18.78 6.47 -12.98
CA ASN A 632 -19.89 7.35 -13.29
C ASN A 632 -21.15 6.75 -12.67
N PRO A 633 -21.89 7.47 -11.81
CA PRO A 633 -23.13 6.95 -11.23
C PRO A 633 -24.28 6.84 -12.23
N ARG A 634 -24.14 7.43 -13.43
CA ARG A 634 -25.14 7.41 -14.50
C ARG A 634 -24.54 6.94 -15.83
N PRO A 635 -24.02 5.70 -15.91
CA PRO A 635 -23.33 5.18 -17.09
C PRO A 635 -24.19 5.16 -18.37
N PHE A 636 -25.51 5.09 -18.26
CA PHE A 636 -26.47 5.03 -19.37
C PHE A 636 -27.21 6.34 -19.59
N THR A 637 -27.58 7.08 -18.53
CA THR A 637 -28.32 8.35 -18.68
C THR A 637 -27.43 9.52 -19.07
N THR A 638 -26.28 9.66 -18.41
CA THR A 638 -25.26 10.64 -18.76
C THR A 638 -23.93 9.93 -18.97
N PRO A 639 -23.81 9.14 -20.06
CA PRO A 639 -22.61 8.36 -20.31
C PRO A 639 -21.42 9.29 -20.34
N THR A 640 -20.33 8.88 -19.68
CA THR A 640 -19.07 9.58 -19.81
C THR A 640 -18.78 9.70 -21.31
N PRO A 641 -18.38 10.87 -21.84
CA PRO A 641 -17.98 10.96 -23.24
C PRO A 641 -16.65 10.25 -23.49
N PRO A 642 -16.36 9.79 -24.72
CA PRO A 642 -15.03 9.33 -25.07
C PRO A 642 -13.97 10.43 -24.88
N ASP A 643 -12.89 10.16 -24.15
CA ASP A 643 -11.80 11.12 -23.86
C ASP A 643 -10.41 10.45 -23.89
N PHE A 644 -9.32 11.12 -23.52
CA PHE A 644 -7.99 10.54 -23.49
C PHE A 644 -7.18 10.96 -22.26
N ILE A 645 -6.38 10.03 -21.76
CA ILE A 645 -5.39 10.31 -20.72
C ILE A 645 -4.12 10.82 -21.40
N PHE A 646 -3.52 11.88 -20.86
CA PHE A 646 -2.34 12.52 -21.45
C PHE A 646 -1.17 12.59 -20.46
N SER A 647 0.02 12.18 -20.91
CA SER A 647 1.25 12.28 -20.11
C SER A 647 2.47 12.59 -20.98
N ALA A 648 3.57 13.01 -20.36
CA ALA A 648 4.83 13.27 -21.05
C ALA A 648 6.05 12.80 -20.26
N THR A 649 7.04 12.24 -20.94
CA THR A 649 8.25 11.67 -20.33
C THR A 649 9.51 11.93 -21.18
N PRO A 650 10.70 12.03 -20.58
CA PRO A 650 10.93 12.18 -19.14
C PRO A 650 10.51 13.56 -18.64
N SER A 651 10.43 13.76 -17.32
CA SER A 651 10.02 15.04 -16.71
C SER A 651 11.06 16.16 -16.90
N SER A 652 12.30 15.85 -17.30
CA SER A 652 13.37 16.83 -17.54
C SER A 652 14.38 16.37 -18.61
N HIS A 653 14.92 17.33 -19.38
CA HIS A 653 16.06 17.13 -20.29
C HIS A 653 16.99 18.35 -20.34
N THR A 654 18.31 18.11 -20.44
CA THR A 654 19.34 19.14 -20.65
C THR A 654 19.88 19.13 -22.08
N VAL A 655 19.99 20.29 -22.74
CA VAL A 655 20.42 20.47 -24.13
C VAL A 655 21.40 21.64 -24.31
N ASN A 656 22.37 21.53 -25.22
CA ASN A 656 23.22 22.67 -25.59
C ASN A 656 22.46 23.66 -26.51
N ALA A 657 22.77 24.95 -26.44
CA ALA A 657 22.17 26.05 -27.18
C ALA A 657 22.61 25.95 -28.63
N GLY A 658 21.68 25.62 -29.52
CA GLY A 658 21.96 25.25 -30.91
C GLY A 658 21.78 23.76 -31.19
N ALA A 659 21.45 22.94 -30.18
CA ALA A 659 21.16 21.51 -30.30
C ALA A 659 19.67 21.21 -30.04
N ASN A 660 19.28 19.94 -30.23
CA ASN A 660 17.93 19.45 -30.02
C ASN A 660 17.85 18.41 -28.89
N THR A 661 16.67 18.26 -28.31
CA THR A 661 16.32 17.19 -27.37
C THR A 661 14.89 16.71 -27.64
N THR A 662 14.50 15.60 -27.04
CA THR A 662 13.19 15.00 -27.27
C THR A 662 12.43 14.72 -25.97
N TYR A 663 11.10 14.83 -26.01
CA TYR A 663 10.17 14.26 -25.02
C TYR A 663 9.18 13.35 -25.73
N THR A 664 8.64 12.37 -25.03
CA THR A 664 7.56 11.51 -25.51
C THR A 664 6.26 11.93 -24.85
N ALA A 665 5.31 12.43 -25.66
CA ALA A 665 3.92 12.62 -25.24
C ALA A 665 3.15 11.31 -25.48
N ASN A 666 2.48 10.80 -24.45
CA ASN A 666 1.69 9.57 -24.51
C ASN A 666 0.20 9.92 -24.37
N VAL A 667 -0.60 9.32 -25.24
CA VAL A 667 -2.06 9.38 -25.22
C VAL A 667 -2.55 7.95 -25.01
N ALA A 668 -3.35 7.74 -23.96
CA ALA A 668 -4.11 6.51 -23.78
C ALA A 668 -5.60 6.79 -23.99
N PRO A 669 -6.32 5.88 -24.67
CA PRO A 669 -7.74 6.08 -24.93
C PRO A 669 -8.48 5.93 -23.60
N PHE A 670 -9.43 6.82 -23.34
CA PHE A 670 -10.37 6.71 -22.25
C PHE A 670 -11.77 6.56 -22.84
N ASN A 671 -12.51 5.57 -22.34
CA ASN A 671 -13.90 5.34 -22.76
C ASN A 671 -14.09 5.17 -24.29
N GLY A 672 -13.32 4.26 -24.90
CA GLY A 672 -13.46 3.96 -26.33
C GLY A 672 -13.10 5.13 -27.26
N PHE A 673 -12.41 6.15 -26.74
CA PHE A 673 -11.94 7.26 -27.56
C PHE A 673 -11.06 6.77 -28.69
N THR A 674 -11.46 7.12 -29.91
CA THR A 674 -10.76 6.84 -31.17
C THR A 674 -10.35 8.12 -31.87
N GLY A 675 -10.58 9.27 -31.23
CA GLY A 675 -10.32 10.59 -31.76
C GLY A 675 -8.84 10.82 -32.05
N THR A 676 -8.58 11.86 -32.83
CA THR A 676 -7.20 12.28 -33.13
C THR A 676 -6.81 13.40 -32.17
N VAL A 677 -5.78 13.16 -31.35
CA VAL A 677 -5.24 14.15 -30.41
C VAL A 677 -4.16 14.96 -31.12
N SER A 678 -4.46 16.21 -31.47
CA SER A 678 -3.48 17.19 -31.93
C SER A 678 -2.59 17.65 -30.78
N LEU A 679 -1.29 17.78 -31.01
CA LEU A 679 -0.32 18.13 -29.98
C LEU A 679 0.28 19.50 -30.23
N VAL A 680 0.28 20.34 -29.21
CA VAL A 680 0.97 21.64 -29.20
C VAL A 680 1.82 21.76 -27.95
N VAL A 681 2.85 22.60 -28.00
CA VAL A 681 3.70 22.89 -26.85
C VAL A 681 3.84 24.39 -26.67
N SER A 682 3.80 24.84 -25.42
CA SER A 682 4.03 26.23 -25.01
C SER A 682 5.11 26.29 -23.93
N GLY A 683 5.55 27.50 -23.56
CA GLY A 683 6.62 27.69 -22.56
C GLY A 683 8.05 27.56 -23.10
N LEU A 684 8.23 27.49 -24.42
CA LEU A 684 9.56 27.44 -25.05
C LEU A 684 10.37 28.71 -24.76
N PRO A 685 11.66 28.61 -24.39
CA PRO A 685 12.52 29.78 -24.24
C PRO A 685 12.72 30.49 -25.57
N THR A 686 13.03 31.79 -25.51
CA THR A 686 13.25 32.61 -26.71
C THR A 686 14.35 32.01 -27.59
N GLY A 687 14.07 31.82 -28.88
CA GLY A 687 15.01 31.19 -29.81
C GLY A 687 15.01 29.66 -29.83
N ALA A 688 14.12 29.00 -29.09
CA ALA A 688 13.82 27.57 -29.28
C ALA A 688 12.59 27.37 -30.17
N THR A 689 12.60 26.29 -30.96
CA THR A 689 11.48 25.81 -31.76
C THR A 689 11.14 24.39 -31.34
N ALA A 690 9.90 23.95 -31.59
CA ALA A 690 9.53 22.57 -31.31
C ALA A 690 8.58 22.01 -32.36
N SER A 691 8.64 20.69 -32.56
CA SER A 691 7.80 19.95 -33.49
C SER A 691 7.50 18.58 -32.95
N PHE A 692 6.27 18.12 -33.08
CA PHE A 692 5.85 16.77 -32.75
C PHE A 692 5.94 15.84 -33.98
N ASN A 693 6.38 14.61 -33.78
CA ASN A 693 6.37 13.56 -34.81
C ASN A 693 5.82 12.24 -34.23
N PRO A 694 4.58 11.85 -34.58
CA PRO A 694 3.62 12.58 -35.42
C PRO A 694 3.03 13.82 -34.73
N ALA A 695 2.60 14.84 -35.48
CA ALA A 695 2.01 16.07 -34.91
C ALA A 695 0.66 15.89 -34.21
N SER A 696 0.04 14.73 -34.44
CA SER A 696 -1.17 14.28 -33.79
C SER A 696 -1.14 12.76 -33.64
N ILE A 697 -1.75 12.25 -32.58
CA ILE A 697 -1.91 10.81 -32.36
C ILE A 697 -3.32 10.43 -32.79
N SER A 698 -3.44 9.65 -33.86
CA SER A 698 -4.72 9.19 -34.43
C SER A 698 -5.09 7.81 -33.92
N GLY A 699 -6.40 7.51 -33.80
CA GLY A 699 -6.88 6.21 -33.33
C GLY A 699 -6.98 6.12 -31.81
N GLY A 700 -6.99 7.27 -31.12
CA GLY A 700 -7.27 7.37 -29.69
C GLY A 700 -6.16 6.94 -28.73
N SER A 701 -5.11 6.30 -29.23
CA SER A 701 -4.00 5.80 -28.42
C SER A 701 -2.67 5.89 -29.17
N GLY A 702 -1.57 6.08 -28.44
CA GLY A 702 -0.22 6.06 -29.00
C GLY A 702 0.71 7.06 -28.35
N SER A 703 1.83 7.31 -29.01
CA SER A 703 2.83 8.27 -28.54
C SER A 703 3.33 9.16 -29.67
N SER A 704 3.85 10.33 -29.31
CA SER A 704 4.48 11.27 -30.22
C SER A 704 5.75 11.82 -29.61
N ILE A 705 6.78 11.93 -30.44
CA ILE A 705 8.05 12.51 -30.02
C ILE A 705 7.99 14.02 -30.27
N LEU A 706 7.98 14.79 -29.18
CA LEU A 706 8.24 16.22 -29.19
C LEU A 706 9.74 16.46 -29.35
N ILE A 707 10.17 16.96 -30.50
CA ILE A 707 11.54 17.42 -30.74
C ILE A 707 11.58 18.91 -30.41
N VAL A 708 12.41 19.31 -29.45
CA VAL A 708 12.68 20.71 -29.11
C VAL A 708 14.07 21.06 -29.60
N SER A 709 14.18 22.03 -30.50
CA SER A 709 15.44 22.53 -31.06
C SER A 709 15.75 23.93 -30.51
N THR A 710 16.98 24.16 -30.09
CA THR A 710 17.44 25.47 -29.60
C THR A 710 18.35 26.13 -30.63
N THR A 711 18.57 27.44 -30.53
CA THR A 711 19.57 28.18 -31.30
C THR A 711 20.76 28.54 -30.42
N ALA A 712 21.89 28.91 -31.02
CA ALA A 712 23.08 29.35 -30.27
C ALA A 712 22.83 30.58 -29.38
N SER A 713 21.76 31.34 -29.65
CA SER A 713 21.30 32.48 -28.84
C SER A 713 20.18 32.14 -27.85
N THR A 714 19.73 30.90 -27.77
CA THR A 714 18.72 30.49 -26.78
C THR A 714 19.29 30.71 -25.37
N PRO A 715 18.59 31.43 -24.47
CA PRO A 715 19.10 31.73 -23.13
C PRO A 715 19.44 30.47 -22.34
N LEU A 716 20.55 30.52 -21.60
CA LEU A 716 20.99 29.43 -20.74
C LEU A 716 20.15 29.43 -19.45
N ALA A 717 19.08 28.64 -19.43
CA ALA A 717 18.13 28.60 -18.33
C ALA A 717 17.32 27.29 -18.34
N THR A 718 16.61 27.05 -17.24
CA THR A 718 15.59 26.01 -17.13
C THR A 718 14.22 26.61 -17.45
N SER A 719 13.52 26.03 -18.44
CA SER A 719 12.17 26.41 -18.86
C SER A 719 11.19 25.28 -18.65
N THR A 720 10.02 25.57 -18.08
CA THR A 720 8.90 24.61 -18.03
C THR A 720 8.13 24.67 -19.34
N LEU A 721 8.06 23.54 -20.04
CA LEU A 721 7.28 23.35 -21.25
C LEU A 721 5.94 22.73 -20.89
N THR A 722 4.84 23.31 -21.37
CA THR A 722 3.49 22.73 -21.24
C THR A 722 3.10 22.14 -22.58
N ILE A 723 3.00 20.81 -22.62
CA ILE A 723 2.53 20.03 -23.75
C ILE A 723 1.01 19.91 -23.60
N THR A 724 0.27 20.21 -24.65
CA THR A 724 -1.20 20.18 -24.68
C THR A 724 -1.65 19.22 -25.77
N GLY A 725 -2.43 18.21 -25.39
CA GLY A 725 -3.20 17.38 -26.32
C GLY A 725 -4.60 17.96 -26.50
N THR A 726 -5.10 18.01 -27.72
CA THR A 726 -6.44 18.53 -28.04
C THR A 726 -7.15 17.64 -29.06
N SER A 727 -8.39 17.27 -28.76
CA SER A 727 -9.29 16.59 -29.70
C SER A 727 -10.69 17.21 -29.61
N GLY A 728 -11.06 18.04 -30.60
CA GLY A 728 -12.33 18.79 -30.54
C GLY A 728 -12.34 19.77 -29.36
N SER A 729 -13.26 19.58 -28.41
CA SER A 729 -13.35 20.36 -27.16
C SER A 729 -12.51 19.79 -26.00
N LEU A 730 -11.96 18.58 -26.15
CA LEU A 730 -11.19 17.89 -25.11
C LEU A 730 -9.74 18.40 -25.11
N ILE A 731 -9.26 18.85 -23.95
CA ILE A 731 -7.93 19.45 -23.79
C ILE A 731 -7.28 18.92 -22.51
N HIS A 732 -6.14 18.25 -22.67
CA HIS A 732 -5.33 17.74 -21.55
C HIS A 732 -3.90 18.25 -21.65
N THR A 733 -3.21 18.43 -20.51
CA THR A 733 -1.85 18.97 -20.49
C THR A 733 -0.90 18.17 -19.62
N ALA A 734 0.38 18.15 -20.01
CA ALA A 734 1.48 17.58 -19.26
C ALA A 734 2.67 18.56 -19.29
N THR A 735 3.40 18.69 -18.17
CA THR A 735 4.53 19.62 -18.07
C THR A 735 5.87 18.87 -17.98
N VAL A 736 6.87 19.36 -18.71
CA VAL A 736 8.27 18.87 -18.68
C VAL A 736 9.25 20.03 -18.57
N THR A 737 10.49 19.79 -18.17
CA THR A 737 11.50 20.85 -17.96
C THR A 737 12.68 20.75 -18.94
N LEU A 738 12.93 21.82 -19.69
CA LEU A 738 14.07 21.96 -20.61
C LEU A 738 15.18 22.80 -19.98
N VAL A 739 16.38 22.26 -19.86
CA VAL A 739 17.58 22.99 -19.39
C VAL A 739 18.49 23.29 -20.58
N VAL A 740 18.80 24.56 -20.86
CA VAL A 740 19.67 24.96 -21.99
C VAL A 740 21.07 25.39 -21.50
N GLN A 741 22.15 24.83 -22.09
CA GLN A 741 23.58 25.10 -21.80
C GLN A 741 24.35 25.49 -23.10
N SER A 742 25.66 25.78 -23.20
CA SER A 742 26.30 26.36 -24.43
C SER A 742 26.85 25.36 -25.50
N ALA A 743 26.90 25.71 -26.82
CA ALA A 743 27.41 24.86 -27.95
C ALA A 743 28.84 25.18 -28.48
N LYS A 744 29.52 24.18 -29.11
CA LYS A 744 30.99 24.10 -29.38
C LYS A 744 31.40 24.17 -30.89
N THR A 745 32.63 24.65 -31.20
CA THR A 745 33.27 24.90 -32.53
C THR A 745 33.78 23.67 -33.31
N ALA A 746 34.29 23.84 -34.56
CA ALA A 746 34.96 22.78 -35.35
C ALA A 746 36.18 22.24 -34.62
N ASP A 747 36.17 20.93 -34.35
CA ASP A 747 36.96 20.37 -33.25
C ASP A 747 37.14 18.85 -33.42
N PHE A 748 37.93 18.18 -32.59
CA PHE A 748 37.95 16.73 -32.50
C PHE A 748 37.85 16.31 -31.05
N THR A 749 37.18 15.19 -30.78
CA THR A 749 37.37 14.53 -29.49
C THR A 749 38.64 13.71 -29.54
N LEU A 750 39.35 13.72 -28.43
CA LEU A 750 40.42 12.78 -28.15
C LEU A 750 39.95 11.95 -26.95
N SER A 751 39.87 10.64 -27.13
CA SER A 751 39.65 9.69 -26.06
C SER A 751 40.85 8.75 -25.97
N ALA A 752 41.05 8.16 -24.81
CA ALA A 752 42.08 7.15 -24.62
C ALA A 752 41.50 6.00 -23.83
N THR A 753 41.70 4.78 -24.31
CA THR A 753 41.16 3.56 -23.68
C THR A 753 42.24 2.50 -23.49
N PRO A 754 42.19 1.74 -22.38
CA PRO A 754 41.26 1.89 -21.26
C PRO A 754 41.57 3.15 -20.41
N GLY A 755 40.60 3.63 -19.61
CA GLY A 755 40.75 4.88 -18.84
C GLY A 755 41.76 4.80 -17.69
N SER A 756 42.20 3.59 -17.35
CA SER A 756 43.26 3.31 -16.39
C SER A 756 44.00 2.05 -16.83
N GLN A 757 45.32 2.03 -16.64
CA GLN A 757 46.11 0.80 -16.73
C GLN A 757 47.02 0.68 -15.52
N THR A 758 47.07 -0.54 -15.00
CA THR A 758 48.01 -0.91 -13.95
C THR A 758 49.27 -1.47 -14.59
N VAL A 759 50.44 -0.95 -14.19
CA VAL A 759 51.73 -1.47 -14.65
C VAL A 759 52.67 -1.67 -13.47
N SER A 760 53.23 -2.87 -13.35
CA SER A 760 54.25 -3.17 -12.34
C SER A 760 55.56 -2.43 -12.67
N PRO A 761 56.36 -2.01 -11.67
CA PRO A 761 57.66 -1.39 -11.91
C PRO A 761 58.55 -2.25 -12.82
N GLY A 762 59.05 -1.66 -13.92
CA GLY A 762 59.84 -2.34 -14.95
C GLY A 762 59.02 -2.93 -16.11
N GLY A 763 57.69 -2.88 -16.03
CA GLY A 763 56.77 -3.34 -17.05
C GLY A 763 56.41 -2.26 -18.08
N ASN A 764 55.66 -2.66 -19.11
CA ASN A 764 55.02 -1.74 -20.04
C ASN A 764 53.51 -1.98 -20.10
N THR A 765 52.78 -0.94 -20.48
CA THR A 765 51.35 -0.99 -20.76
C THR A 765 51.02 -0.10 -21.94
N ALA A 766 49.84 -0.25 -22.52
CA ALA A 766 49.41 0.53 -23.67
C ALA A 766 48.00 1.08 -23.52
N TYR A 767 47.81 2.26 -24.10
CA TYR A 767 46.53 2.92 -24.29
C TYR A 767 46.29 3.13 -25.78
N THR A 768 45.03 3.12 -26.19
CA THR A 768 44.63 3.49 -27.55
C THR A 768 44.06 4.90 -27.51
N ALA A 769 44.81 5.88 -28.02
CA ALA A 769 44.33 7.24 -28.23
C ALA A 769 43.51 7.29 -29.52
N SER A 770 42.21 7.56 -29.42
CA SER A 770 41.29 7.65 -30.54
C SER A 770 40.86 9.09 -30.75
N VAL A 771 41.03 9.57 -31.98
CA VAL A 771 40.58 10.89 -32.43
C VAL A 771 39.32 10.71 -33.25
N SER A 772 38.23 11.36 -32.85
CA SER A 772 36.99 11.40 -33.61
C SER A 772 36.69 12.84 -34.02
N PRO A 773 36.39 13.10 -35.30
CA PRO A 773 36.16 14.44 -35.79
C PRO A 773 34.82 14.93 -35.25
N LEU A 774 34.80 16.15 -34.73
CA LEU A 774 33.58 16.88 -34.42
C LEU A 774 33.40 17.99 -35.45
N ASN A 775 32.14 18.28 -35.79
CA ASN A 775 31.79 19.50 -36.51
C ASN A 775 32.60 19.70 -37.83
N GLY A 776 32.88 18.59 -38.55
CA GLY A 776 33.55 18.60 -39.87
C GLY A 776 35.07 18.69 -39.84
N PHE A 777 35.71 18.42 -38.70
CA PHE A 777 37.17 18.46 -38.57
C PHE A 777 37.88 17.40 -39.42
N THR A 778 38.84 17.82 -40.25
CA THR A 778 39.54 16.94 -41.22
C THR A 778 41.05 17.10 -41.20
N ALA A 779 41.58 18.01 -40.36
CA ALA A 779 43.00 18.26 -40.24
C ALA A 779 43.72 17.11 -39.48
N ALA A 780 45.04 16.98 -39.66
CA ALA A 780 45.81 15.98 -38.94
C ALA A 780 46.02 16.38 -37.48
N VAL A 781 45.88 15.43 -36.54
CA VAL A 781 46.08 15.63 -35.10
C VAL A 781 47.41 15.02 -34.68
N SER A 782 48.33 15.84 -34.17
CA SER A 782 49.61 15.40 -33.60
C SER A 782 49.42 15.01 -32.14
N LEU A 783 49.96 13.86 -31.71
CA LEU A 783 49.76 13.32 -30.36
C LEU A 783 51.02 13.51 -29.49
N GLY A 784 50.80 13.83 -28.22
CA GLY A 784 51.82 13.97 -27.18
C GLY A 784 51.29 13.46 -25.84
N VAL A 785 52.18 13.24 -24.88
CA VAL A 785 51.81 12.80 -23.53
C VAL A 785 52.70 13.48 -22.49
N SER A 786 52.11 13.86 -21.36
CA SER A 786 52.78 14.43 -20.19
C SER A 786 52.23 13.80 -18.90
N GLY A 787 52.83 14.10 -17.74
CA GLY A 787 52.44 13.50 -16.45
C GLY A 787 53.05 12.12 -16.19
N LEU A 788 54.06 11.71 -16.98
CA LEU A 788 54.79 10.46 -16.75
C LEU A 788 55.56 10.52 -15.42
N PRO A 789 55.50 9.46 -14.60
CA PRO A 789 56.32 9.39 -13.40
C PRO A 789 57.82 9.33 -13.73
N THR A 790 58.65 9.79 -12.80
CA THR A 790 60.11 9.68 -12.92
C THR A 790 60.50 8.22 -13.14
N GLY A 791 61.29 7.97 -14.19
CA GLY A 791 61.67 6.62 -14.61
C GLY A 791 60.67 5.92 -15.55
N ALA A 792 59.65 6.60 -16.06
CA ALA A 792 58.80 6.12 -17.14
C ALA A 792 59.06 6.85 -18.48
N THR A 793 58.87 6.14 -19.59
CA THR A 793 58.96 6.67 -20.97
C THR A 793 57.71 6.31 -21.76
N ALA A 794 57.33 7.10 -22.76
CA ALA A 794 56.17 6.79 -23.59
C ALA A 794 56.34 7.16 -25.07
N SER A 795 55.65 6.45 -25.95
CA SER A 795 55.69 6.66 -27.41
C SER A 795 54.36 6.34 -28.09
N PHE A 796 53.98 7.13 -29.10
CA PHE A 796 52.79 6.90 -29.94
C PHE A 796 53.14 6.22 -31.27
N SER A 797 52.29 5.32 -31.75
CA SER A 797 52.38 4.71 -33.09
C SER A 797 51.00 4.57 -33.72
N PRO A 798 50.65 5.38 -34.76
CA PRO A 798 51.42 6.48 -35.34
C PRO A 798 51.47 7.74 -34.44
N THR A 799 52.49 8.60 -34.58
CA THR A 799 52.63 9.84 -33.77
C THR A 799 51.65 10.97 -34.14
N SER A 800 50.92 10.82 -35.24
CA SER A 800 49.86 11.73 -35.66
C SER A 800 48.79 10.98 -36.45
N ILE A 801 47.53 11.39 -36.31
CA ILE A 801 46.37 10.79 -36.98
C ILE A 801 45.91 11.74 -38.10
N SER A 802 46.01 11.31 -39.36
CA SER A 802 45.65 12.11 -40.54
C SER A 802 44.18 11.97 -40.94
N GLY A 803 43.54 13.04 -41.40
CA GLY A 803 42.15 13.02 -41.90
C GLY A 803 41.08 13.31 -40.83
N GLY A 804 41.46 13.84 -39.66
CA GLY A 804 40.55 14.23 -38.59
C GLY A 804 39.94 13.07 -37.79
N SER A 805 40.18 11.82 -38.17
CA SER A 805 39.65 10.61 -37.51
C SER A 805 40.65 9.45 -37.55
N GLY A 806 40.69 8.64 -36.49
CA GLY A 806 41.53 7.43 -36.42
C GLY A 806 42.03 7.14 -35.01
N SER A 807 42.96 6.20 -34.86
CA SER A 807 43.54 5.84 -33.57
C SER A 807 45.05 5.69 -33.62
N SER A 808 45.69 5.78 -32.45
CA SER A 808 47.11 5.58 -32.23
C SER A 808 47.35 4.87 -30.90
N THR A 809 48.28 3.93 -30.87
CA THR A 809 48.66 3.24 -29.64
C THR A 809 49.75 4.04 -28.92
N LEU A 810 49.47 4.46 -27.68
CA LEU A 810 50.43 4.97 -26.73
C LEU A 810 50.98 3.83 -25.89
N THR A 811 52.26 3.52 -26.03
CA THR A 811 52.96 2.59 -25.14
C THR A 811 53.68 3.36 -24.05
N VAL A 812 53.48 2.98 -22.79
CA VAL A 812 54.16 3.53 -21.60
C VAL A 812 54.98 2.43 -20.95
N SER A 813 56.27 2.67 -20.78
CA SER A 813 57.22 1.74 -20.15
C SER A 813 57.75 2.35 -18.86
N THR A 814 57.76 1.57 -17.78
CA THR A 814 58.30 1.96 -16.47
C THR A 814 59.65 1.28 -16.21
N THR A 815 60.41 1.80 -15.26
CA THR A 815 61.62 1.17 -14.73
C THR A 815 61.33 0.55 -13.37
N THR A 816 62.21 -0.33 -12.87
CA THR A 816 62.06 -0.93 -11.54
C THR A 816 62.11 0.08 -10.40
N SER A 817 62.63 1.29 -10.65
CA SER A 817 62.66 2.43 -9.73
C SER A 817 61.49 3.40 -9.89
N THR A 818 60.52 3.12 -10.78
CA THR A 818 59.34 3.97 -10.94
C THR A 818 58.48 3.89 -9.67
N ARG A 819 58.32 5.04 -8.98
CA ARG A 819 57.59 5.14 -7.71
C ARG A 819 56.14 4.66 -7.87
N ALA A 820 55.65 3.95 -6.87
CA ALA A 820 54.24 3.61 -6.79
C ALA A 820 53.37 4.86 -6.57
N GLY A 821 52.15 4.80 -7.09
CA GLY A 821 51.22 5.92 -7.12
C GLY A 821 50.34 5.86 -8.36
N THR A 822 49.26 6.62 -8.31
CA THR A 822 48.40 6.85 -9.46
C THR A 822 48.87 8.11 -10.16
N PHE A 823 49.39 7.97 -11.37
CA PHE A 823 49.86 9.09 -12.18
C PHE A 823 48.84 9.40 -13.26
N THR A 824 48.34 10.63 -13.28
CA THR A 824 47.48 11.09 -14.35
C THR A 824 48.33 11.42 -15.57
N LEU A 825 48.26 10.57 -16.59
CA LEU A 825 48.88 10.85 -17.88
C LEU A 825 47.94 11.71 -18.71
N VAL A 826 48.43 12.85 -19.19
CA VAL A 826 47.67 13.77 -20.04
C VAL A 826 48.10 13.55 -21.49
N ILE A 827 47.27 12.85 -22.26
CA ILE A 827 47.46 12.60 -23.69
C ILE A 827 46.88 13.79 -24.44
N THR A 828 47.72 14.57 -25.10
CA THR A 828 47.33 15.76 -25.85
C THR A 828 47.33 15.49 -27.35
N GLY A 829 46.23 15.75 -28.02
CA GLY A 829 46.13 15.85 -29.47
C GLY A 829 46.08 17.31 -29.86
N SER A 830 46.86 17.73 -30.85
CA SER A 830 46.90 19.13 -31.30
C SER A 830 46.87 19.25 -32.82
N SER A 831 46.09 20.21 -33.32
CA SER A 831 46.04 20.59 -34.73
C SER A 831 45.78 22.09 -34.87
N GLY A 832 46.79 22.84 -35.35
CA GLY A 832 46.71 24.30 -35.39
C GLY A 832 46.54 24.91 -34.00
N SER A 833 45.47 25.69 -33.78
CA SER A 833 45.11 26.29 -32.49
C SER A 833 44.17 25.43 -31.62
N VAL A 834 43.75 24.25 -32.11
CA VAL A 834 42.81 23.35 -31.44
C VAL A 834 43.59 22.22 -30.77
N SER A 835 43.40 22.03 -29.46
CA SER A 835 44.10 21.03 -28.67
C SER A 835 43.15 20.40 -27.66
N HIS A 836 43.09 19.07 -27.64
CA HIS A 836 42.26 18.29 -26.73
C HIS A 836 43.14 17.33 -25.97
N ALA A 837 42.82 17.15 -24.69
CA ALA A 837 43.51 16.21 -23.85
C ALA A 837 42.56 15.09 -23.41
N ALA A 838 43.04 13.86 -23.45
CA ALA A 838 42.45 12.74 -22.73
C ALA A 838 43.37 12.41 -21.57
N THR A 839 42.82 12.26 -20.37
CA THR A 839 43.58 11.78 -19.22
C THR A 839 43.35 10.30 -19.05
N VAL A 840 44.44 9.56 -18.82
CA VAL A 840 44.38 8.16 -18.39
C VAL A 840 45.19 8.01 -17.12
N SER A 841 44.73 7.13 -16.24
CA SER A 841 45.43 6.84 -14.99
C SER A 841 46.44 5.72 -15.21
N LEU A 842 47.73 6.03 -15.08
CA LEU A 842 48.75 5.00 -14.94
C LEU A 842 48.87 4.67 -13.45
N VAL A 843 48.32 3.52 -13.06
CA VAL A 843 48.47 3.02 -11.70
C VAL A 843 49.76 2.21 -11.66
N VAL A 844 50.75 2.73 -10.94
CA VAL A 844 51.88 1.92 -10.48
C VAL A 844 51.50 1.49 -9.08
N PRO A 845 50.94 0.29 -8.88
CA PRO A 845 50.31 -0.08 -7.63
C PRO A 845 51.35 -0.10 -6.50
N LEU A 846 50.97 0.43 -5.33
CA LEU A 846 51.66 0.13 -4.09
C LEU A 846 51.46 -1.36 -3.77
N PRO A 847 52.44 -2.05 -3.18
CA PRO A 847 52.22 -3.40 -2.67
C PRO A 847 51.01 -3.39 -1.71
N ALA A 848 50.07 -4.33 -1.87
CA ALA A 848 48.88 -4.42 -1.04
C ALA A 848 49.23 -4.49 0.47
N GLY A 849 48.53 -3.74 1.31
CA GLY A 849 48.73 -3.69 2.78
C GLY A 849 49.61 -2.55 3.32
N SER A 850 49.77 -1.45 2.59
CA SER A 850 50.64 -0.31 2.97
C SER A 850 49.88 0.81 3.71
N VAL A 851 50.51 1.43 4.74
CA VAL A 851 49.97 2.57 5.50
C VAL A 851 49.76 3.79 4.60
N GLN A 852 48.68 4.54 4.80
CA GLN A 852 48.44 5.81 4.11
C GLN A 852 47.92 6.90 5.05
N THR A 853 48.38 8.14 4.82
CA THR A 853 47.80 9.36 5.41
C THR A 853 46.49 9.69 4.70
N VAL A 854 45.37 9.66 5.42
CA VAL A 854 44.03 9.93 4.88
C VAL A 854 43.77 11.43 4.82
N GLN A 855 44.05 12.12 5.92
CA GLN A 855 43.92 13.56 6.05
C GLN A 855 44.79 14.07 7.20
N HIS A 856 45.14 15.35 7.16
CA HIS A 856 45.78 16.06 8.26
C HIS A 856 45.11 17.43 8.46
N ASN A 857 45.29 18.02 9.64
CA ASN A 857 45.00 19.42 9.90
C ASN A 857 45.87 19.95 11.05
N SER A 858 45.96 21.27 11.21
CA SER A 858 46.70 21.90 12.30
C SER A 858 45.99 23.13 12.87
N GLY A 859 46.42 23.58 14.04
CA GLY A 859 45.93 24.82 14.64
C GLY A 859 46.84 25.39 15.71
N PHE A 860 46.74 26.69 15.90
CA PHE A 860 47.54 27.48 16.82
C PHE A 860 46.68 28.38 17.70
N ASN A 861 47.11 28.57 18.96
CA ASN A 861 46.61 29.65 19.79
C ASN A 861 47.76 30.28 20.60
N GLY A 862 48.00 31.58 20.37
CA GLY A 862 49.10 32.33 20.99
C GLY A 862 48.89 32.76 22.44
N ASN A 863 47.77 32.39 23.09
CA ASN A 863 47.57 32.65 24.53
C ASN A 863 46.41 31.82 25.09
N ALA A 864 46.51 30.49 25.08
CA ALA A 864 45.47 29.62 25.61
C ALA A 864 46.04 28.39 26.32
N ALA A 865 45.25 27.80 27.21
CA ALA A 865 45.59 26.54 27.84
C ALA A 865 45.26 25.33 26.95
N SER A 866 44.55 25.55 25.84
CA SER A 866 44.20 24.52 24.87
C SER A 866 43.90 25.11 23.49
N VAL A 867 44.03 24.27 22.45
CA VAL A 867 43.61 24.57 21.08
C VAL A 867 42.90 23.36 20.48
N ALA A 868 41.77 23.59 19.81
CA ALA A 868 40.94 22.56 19.19
C ALA A 868 41.09 22.59 17.66
N VAL A 869 41.36 21.44 17.06
CA VAL A 869 41.59 21.24 15.63
C VAL A 869 40.63 20.16 15.14
N ALA A 870 39.80 20.50 14.15
CA ALA A 870 38.83 19.57 13.57
C ALA A 870 39.38 18.97 12.27
N PHE A 871 39.17 17.67 12.05
CA PHE A 871 39.42 17.08 10.73
C PHE A 871 38.49 17.69 9.67
N THR A 872 39.00 17.86 8.44
CA THR A 872 38.24 18.52 7.35
C THR A 872 37.17 17.60 6.77
N SER A 873 37.37 16.29 6.90
CA SER A 873 36.41 15.24 6.58
C SER A 873 36.18 14.36 7.80
N ASN A 874 35.12 13.56 7.78
CA ASN A 874 34.86 12.58 8.84
C ASN A 874 36.05 11.61 8.95
N VAL A 875 36.54 11.39 10.16
CA VAL A 875 37.46 10.28 10.45
C VAL A 875 36.71 8.96 10.39
N THR A 876 37.45 7.89 10.12
CA THR A 876 36.97 6.52 9.92
C THR A 876 37.23 5.69 11.16
N SER A 877 36.22 4.98 11.63
CA SER A 877 36.34 4.06 12.75
C SER A 877 37.47 3.04 12.53
N GLY A 878 38.36 2.94 13.51
CA GLY A 878 39.49 2.01 13.48
C GLY A 878 40.73 2.50 12.74
N ASP A 879 40.71 3.71 12.18
CA ASP A 879 41.92 4.41 11.73
C ASP A 879 42.65 5.03 12.94
N LEU A 880 43.94 5.31 12.75
CA LEU A 880 44.81 5.84 13.79
C LEU A 880 44.80 7.37 13.77
N VAL A 881 44.63 8.00 14.93
CA VAL A 881 44.71 9.45 15.11
C VAL A 881 46.05 9.80 15.75
N LEU A 882 46.97 10.38 14.98
CA LEU A 882 48.27 10.84 15.46
C LEU A 882 48.22 12.33 15.75
N VAL A 883 48.74 12.75 16.92
CA VAL A 883 48.70 14.13 17.39
C VAL A 883 50.09 14.60 17.78
N ALA A 884 50.54 15.72 17.25
CA ALA A 884 51.79 16.37 17.65
C ALA A 884 51.50 17.75 18.24
N GLU A 885 51.98 18.00 19.46
CA GLU A 885 51.74 19.25 20.19
C GLU A 885 53.03 19.88 20.70
N SER A 886 53.05 21.21 20.79
CA SER A 886 54.16 21.95 21.40
C SER A 886 53.76 23.28 22.05
N THR A 887 54.58 23.73 23.01
CA THR A 887 54.43 25.02 23.72
C THR A 887 55.77 25.59 24.18
N TYR A 888 55.81 26.84 24.67
CA TYR A 888 57.02 27.47 25.23
C TYR A 888 57.36 26.92 26.62
N ALA A 889 58.64 27.03 26.98
CA ALA A 889 59.17 26.51 28.23
C ALA A 889 58.49 27.07 29.49
N GLY A 890 58.41 26.22 30.52
CA GLY A 890 57.74 26.52 31.79
C GLY A 890 56.34 25.90 31.91
N GLN A 891 55.78 25.38 30.81
CA GLN A 891 54.52 24.65 30.78
C GLN A 891 54.74 23.13 30.71
N THR A 892 53.68 22.38 31.01
CA THR A 892 53.63 20.92 30.93
C THR A 892 52.53 20.53 29.96
N LEU A 893 52.89 19.72 28.97
CA LEU A 893 51.96 19.09 28.03
C LEU A 893 51.00 18.15 28.77
N GLN A 894 49.73 18.18 28.40
CA GLN A 894 48.70 17.28 28.89
C GLN A 894 48.16 16.47 27.72
N ALA A 895 47.83 15.20 27.96
CA ALA A 895 47.33 14.33 26.91
C ALA A 895 46.17 15.00 26.14
N PRO A 896 46.19 14.95 24.80
CA PRO A 896 45.09 15.46 23.99
C PRO A 896 43.78 14.77 24.38
N THR A 897 42.69 15.50 24.15
CA THR A 897 41.31 15.00 24.31
C THR A 897 40.55 15.30 23.03
N ASP A 898 39.62 14.47 22.61
CA ASP A 898 38.84 14.76 21.41
C ASP A 898 37.33 14.65 21.65
N SER A 899 36.57 14.99 20.60
CA SER A 899 35.10 14.98 20.64
C SER A 899 34.50 13.57 20.63
N GLN A 900 35.26 12.56 20.21
CA GLN A 900 34.85 11.16 20.20
C GLN A 900 35.23 10.38 21.47
N GLY A 901 35.99 11.01 22.38
CA GLY A 901 36.42 10.41 23.63
C GLY A 901 37.53 9.37 23.46
N ASN A 902 38.33 9.45 22.39
CA ASN A 902 39.47 8.54 22.20
C ASN A 902 40.53 8.79 23.28
N THR A 903 41.22 7.72 23.68
CA THR A 903 42.30 7.81 24.67
C THR A 903 43.64 7.94 23.96
N PHE A 904 44.37 9.03 24.23
CA PHE A 904 45.66 9.30 23.60
C PHE A 904 46.83 8.82 24.46
N THR A 905 47.73 8.05 23.85
CA THR A 905 48.97 7.55 24.46
C THR A 905 50.15 8.39 23.98
N GLN A 906 50.95 8.93 24.90
CA GLN A 906 52.16 9.65 24.55
C GLN A 906 53.24 8.69 24.02
N LEU A 907 53.67 8.88 22.78
CA LEU A 907 54.72 8.09 22.15
C LEU A 907 56.10 8.63 22.48
N VAL A 908 56.31 9.93 22.28
CA VAL A 908 57.60 10.57 22.49
C VAL A 908 57.44 12.03 22.92
N THR A 909 58.37 12.54 23.74
CA THR A 909 58.42 13.95 24.16
C THR A 909 59.87 14.42 24.27
N ALA A 910 60.08 15.71 24.03
CA ALA A 910 61.37 16.35 24.20
C ALA A 910 61.21 17.79 24.70
N ASN A 911 62.22 18.29 25.40
CA ASN A 911 62.17 19.57 26.10
C ASN A 911 63.53 20.27 26.01
N SER A 912 63.51 21.55 25.62
CA SER A 912 64.64 22.46 25.69
C SER A 912 64.43 23.48 26.82
N ALA A 913 65.27 23.39 27.86
CA ALA A 913 65.12 24.19 29.07
C ALA A 913 65.19 25.70 28.77
N GLY A 914 64.05 26.38 28.88
CA GLY A 914 63.92 27.83 28.67
C GLY A 914 63.34 28.25 27.32
N ASN A 915 63.22 27.32 26.35
CA ASN A 915 62.75 27.63 24.98
C ASN A 915 61.40 26.94 24.64
N SER A 916 61.37 25.64 24.32
CA SER A 916 60.14 24.93 23.90
C SER A 916 60.05 23.49 24.44
N VAL A 917 58.84 22.94 24.53
CA VAL A 917 58.52 21.53 24.84
C VAL A 917 57.56 20.98 23.79
N ALA A 918 57.77 19.74 23.34
CA ALA A 918 56.97 19.08 22.32
C ALA A 918 56.69 17.60 22.64
N GLY A 919 55.61 17.05 22.09
CA GLY A 919 55.26 15.64 22.22
C GLY A 919 54.41 15.12 21.06
N ILE A 920 54.52 13.81 20.80
CA ILE A 920 53.70 13.07 19.84
C ILE A 920 52.87 12.05 20.62
N TYR A 921 51.59 11.97 20.29
CA TYR A 921 50.58 11.10 20.90
C TYR A 921 49.83 10.34 19.82
N VAL A 922 49.25 9.20 20.19
CA VAL A 922 48.44 8.39 19.30
C VAL A 922 47.16 7.90 19.97
N GLY A 923 46.06 7.91 19.24
CA GLY A 923 44.79 7.31 19.58
C GLY A 923 44.24 6.50 18.41
N THR A 924 43.18 5.74 18.64
CA THR A 924 42.43 5.06 17.58
C THR A 924 41.03 5.64 17.54
N ALA A 925 40.54 6.00 16.35
CA ALA A 925 39.19 6.54 16.19
C ALA A 925 38.16 5.46 16.55
N ASN A 926 37.37 5.69 17.60
CA ASN A 926 36.36 4.74 18.06
C ASN A 926 35.09 4.70 17.19
N SER A 927 34.86 5.74 16.37
CA SER A 927 33.68 5.85 15.53
C SER A 927 33.94 6.62 14.24
N THR A 928 33.17 6.32 13.20
CA THR A 928 33.22 7.12 11.96
C THR A 928 32.38 8.38 12.15
N GLY A 929 32.96 9.55 11.90
CA GLY A 929 32.26 10.82 12.05
C GLY A 929 33.20 12.00 12.12
N ALA A 930 32.64 13.21 12.27
CA ALA A 930 33.45 14.39 12.53
C ALA A 930 34.21 14.19 13.85
N ASP A 931 35.49 14.56 13.87
CA ASP A 931 36.27 14.56 15.10
C ASP A 931 37.08 15.85 15.24
N THR A 932 37.13 16.34 16.47
CA THR A 932 37.84 17.54 16.87
C THR A 932 38.74 17.19 18.04
N VAL A 933 40.05 17.24 17.80
CA VAL A 933 41.08 16.99 18.80
C VAL A 933 41.47 18.29 19.46
N THR A 934 41.57 18.27 20.78
CA THR A 934 41.98 19.40 21.62
C THR A 934 43.32 19.07 22.29
N CYS A 935 44.37 19.78 21.90
CA CYS A 935 45.68 19.73 22.56
C CYS A 935 45.66 20.62 23.83
N ASN A 936 46.32 20.19 24.90
CA ASN A 936 46.14 20.78 26.24
C ASN A 936 47.48 21.07 26.94
N ILE A 937 47.56 22.18 27.68
CA ILE A 937 48.69 22.54 28.53
C ILE A 937 48.21 23.02 29.91
N ASN A 938 49.08 22.91 30.91
CA ASN A 938 48.76 23.22 32.31
C ASN A 938 48.39 24.68 32.61
N SER A 939 48.83 25.66 31.80
CA SER A 939 48.38 27.06 31.91
C SER A 939 48.56 27.82 30.60
N ALA A 940 47.81 28.92 30.41
CA ALA A 940 47.74 29.62 29.13
C ALA A 940 49.10 30.09 28.61
N ASN A 941 49.43 29.68 27.38
CA ASN A 941 50.65 30.05 26.67
C ASN A 941 50.42 29.83 25.16
N ASN A 942 51.46 29.97 24.34
CA ASN A 942 51.39 29.59 22.93
C ASN A 942 51.33 28.06 22.82
N ILE A 943 50.32 27.53 22.13
CA ILE A 943 50.15 26.08 21.91
C ILE A 943 49.91 25.80 20.42
N HIS A 944 50.66 24.85 19.89
CA HIS A 944 50.52 24.32 18.53
C HIS A 944 50.01 22.87 18.59
N CYS A 945 49.15 22.50 17.63
CA CYS A 945 48.53 21.18 17.55
C CYS A 945 48.41 20.75 16.10
N HIS A 946 49.00 19.61 15.74
CA HIS A 946 48.89 18.97 14.43
C HIS A 946 48.21 17.61 14.61
N ILE A 947 47.31 17.26 13.70
CA ILE A 947 46.54 16.02 13.75
C ILE A 947 46.56 15.31 12.39
N TYR A 948 46.69 13.99 12.42
CA TYR A 948 46.71 13.12 11.24
C TYR A 948 45.77 11.94 11.46
N GLU A 949 45.04 11.59 10.41
CA GLU A 949 44.34 10.31 10.30
C GLU A 949 45.15 9.38 9.39
N LEU A 950 45.55 8.24 9.93
CA LEU A 950 46.29 7.21 9.21
C LEU A 950 45.42 5.97 9.04
N SER A 951 45.19 5.58 7.80
CA SER A 951 44.58 4.30 7.47
C SER A 951 45.66 3.26 7.23
N GLY A 952 45.39 2.04 7.65
CA GLY A 952 46.34 0.96 7.46
C GLY A 952 47.53 0.97 8.42
N ALA A 953 47.53 1.75 9.51
CA ALA A 953 48.56 1.76 10.56
C ALA A 953 48.06 1.30 11.94
N THR A 954 48.99 0.98 12.84
CA THR A 954 48.75 0.60 14.24
C THR A 954 49.52 1.52 15.19
N ALA A 955 49.07 1.61 16.45
CA ALA A 955 49.75 2.39 17.50
C ALA A 955 51.11 1.78 17.94
N LEU A 956 51.54 0.66 17.34
CA LEU A 956 52.80 0.01 17.68
C LEU A 956 53.97 0.78 17.05
N VAL A 957 54.84 1.31 17.92
CA VAL A 957 56.05 2.04 17.51
C VAL A 957 57.18 1.06 17.22
N ASP A 958 57.69 1.06 16.00
CA ASP A 958 58.87 0.28 15.60
C ASP A 958 60.17 0.96 16.04
N ALA A 959 60.23 2.29 15.94
CA ALA A 959 61.40 3.08 16.29
C ALA A 959 61.01 4.52 16.63
N GLN A 960 61.79 5.19 17.49
CA GLN A 960 61.59 6.61 17.82
C GLN A 960 62.92 7.31 18.14
N GLY A 961 62.93 8.64 18.02
CA GLY A 961 64.10 9.46 18.31
C GLY A 961 63.73 10.88 18.74
N THR A 962 64.64 11.53 19.47
CA THR A 962 64.49 12.92 19.92
C THR A 962 65.81 13.67 19.81
N SER A 963 65.73 14.97 19.58
CA SER A 963 66.88 15.84 19.34
C SER A 963 66.58 17.27 19.80
N VAL A 964 67.60 18.00 20.26
CA VAL A 964 67.55 19.44 20.54
C VAL A 964 68.75 20.09 19.87
N GLN A 965 68.50 20.98 18.90
CA GLN A 965 69.56 21.57 18.06
C GLN A 965 69.42 23.08 17.94
N THR A 966 70.53 23.75 17.61
CA THR A 966 70.60 25.21 17.41
C THR A 966 71.21 25.49 16.04
N GLY A 967 70.52 26.29 15.20
CA GLY A 967 71.02 26.68 13.88
C GLY A 967 70.06 26.39 12.73
N THR A 968 70.55 26.56 11.50
CA THR A 968 69.72 26.57 10.27
C THR A 968 69.47 25.18 9.68
N ALA A 969 70.10 24.12 10.17
CA ALA A 969 69.89 22.74 9.72
C ALA A 969 69.49 21.89 10.92
N LEU A 970 68.27 21.34 10.87
CA LEU A 970 67.60 20.59 11.92
C LEU A 970 67.53 19.14 11.47
N SER A 971 67.76 18.17 12.38
CA SER A 971 67.77 16.77 11.98
C SER A 971 67.54 15.80 13.14
N VAL A 972 66.52 14.96 12.98
CA VAL A 972 66.18 13.92 13.96
C VAL A 972 66.17 12.56 13.28
N SER A 973 66.80 11.59 13.92
CA SER A 973 66.88 10.21 13.44
C SER A 973 66.27 9.26 14.44
N THR A 974 65.75 8.13 13.97
CA THR A 974 65.37 7.00 14.83
C THR A 974 66.56 6.39 15.60
N ALA A 975 67.78 6.89 15.32
CA ALA A 975 69.07 6.84 16.03
C ALA A 975 69.66 5.46 16.40
N THR A 976 68.86 4.42 16.61
CA THR A 976 69.31 3.08 17.03
C THR A 976 68.51 1.90 16.46
N ALA A 977 67.33 2.10 15.89
CA ALA A 977 66.50 1.03 15.35
C ALA A 977 66.20 1.23 13.84
N THR A 978 66.40 0.17 13.06
CA THR A 978 66.06 0.11 11.63
C THR A 978 64.56 -0.10 11.50
N THR A 979 63.91 0.75 10.70
CA THR A 979 62.48 0.63 10.40
C THR A 979 62.25 -0.51 9.41
N SER A 980 61.04 -1.03 9.36
CA SER A 980 60.60 -2.08 8.44
C SER A 980 59.94 -1.51 7.20
N ALA A 981 59.95 -2.26 6.08
CA ALA A 981 59.17 -1.88 4.91
C ALA A 981 57.68 -1.81 5.27
N ASN A 982 56.99 -0.78 4.78
CA ASN A 982 55.62 -0.37 5.08
C ASN A 982 55.39 0.24 6.48
N ASP A 983 56.44 0.49 7.27
CA ASP A 983 56.29 1.35 8.44
C ASP A 983 56.02 2.80 8.00
N TYR A 984 55.29 3.56 8.81
CA TYR A 984 55.01 4.96 8.56
C TYR A 984 55.83 5.84 9.51
N ILE A 985 56.66 6.71 8.93
CA ILE A 985 57.54 7.62 9.66
C ILE A 985 56.86 8.97 9.80
N PHE A 986 56.91 9.51 11.00
CA PHE A 986 56.42 10.84 11.30
C PHE A 986 57.46 11.61 12.14
N ALA A 987 57.87 12.77 11.67
CA ALA A 987 58.79 13.68 12.35
C ALA A 987 58.12 15.02 12.64
N TYR A 988 58.43 15.61 13.80
CA TYR A 988 57.87 16.88 14.24
C TYR A 988 58.97 17.79 14.80
N PHE A 989 58.95 19.06 14.36
CA PHE A 989 59.93 20.08 14.68
C PHE A 989 59.23 21.31 15.27
N SER A 990 59.73 21.84 16.39
CA SER A 990 59.14 22.99 17.07
C SER A 990 60.19 23.93 17.67
N GLY A 991 60.01 25.25 17.50
CA GLY A 991 60.91 26.32 17.96
C GLY A 991 60.21 27.51 18.63
N ASP A 992 60.95 28.61 18.88
CA ASP A 992 60.56 29.73 19.76
C ASP A 992 60.42 31.10 19.06
N ASN A 993 60.30 31.17 17.72
CA ASN A 993 60.21 32.44 16.98
C ASN A 993 59.33 32.40 15.72
N SER A 994 58.32 33.29 15.65
CA SER A 994 57.19 33.26 14.69
C SER A 994 57.52 33.75 13.26
N LYS A 995 58.75 33.52 12.77
CA LYS A 995 59.20 33.99 11.44
C LYS A 995 60.16 33.07 10.69
N ALA A 996 60.36 31.84 11.14
CA ALA A 996 61.19 30.89 10.41
C ALA A 996 60.44 30.33 9.20
N SER A 997 61.08 30.34 8.02
CA SER A 997 60.60 29.65 6.83
C SER A 997 61.33 28.32 6.74
N PHE A 998 60.59 27.22 6.76
CA PHE A 998 61.16 25.88 6.74
C PHE A 998 61.10 25.29 5.33
N THR A 999 62.09 24.49 4.97
CA THR A 999 62.07 23.68 3.75
C THR A 999 62.47 22.27 4.11
N ALA A 1000 61.63 21.32 3.69
CA ALA A 1000 61.88 19.91 3.90
C ALA A 1000 63.19 19.48 3.25
N GLY A 1001 63.97 18.67 3.97
CA GLY A 1001 65.27 18.19 3.52
C GLY A 1001 65.18 16.95 2.64
N SER A 1002 66.34 16.50 2.15
CA SER A 1002 66.40 15.36 1.23
C SER A 1002 66.07 14.04 1.93
N GLY A 1003 64.96 13.39 1.55
CA GLY A 1003 64.61 12.05 2.03
C GLY A 1003 63.11 11.81 2.06
N PHE A 1004 62.33 12.82 2.43
CA PHE A 1004 60.88 12.73 2.61
C PHE A 1004 60.16 13.32 1.39
N ALA A 1005 59.05 12.69 0.99
CA ALA A 1005 58.43 12.93 -0.32
C ALA A 1005 57.28 13.94 -0.29
N ASP A 1006 56.72 14.25 0.89
CA ASP A 1006 55.73 15.30 1.05
C ASP A 1006 56.35 16.56 1.67
N THR A 1007 55.99 17.72 1.13
CA THR A 1007 56.40 19.02 1.67
C THR A 1007 55.15 19.63 2.26
N GLU A 1008 54.88 19.36 3.55
CA GLU A 1008 53.84 20.12 4.25
C GLU A 1008 54.32 21.55 4.42
N THR A 1009 53.83 22.43 3.55
CA THR A 1009 53.98 23.87 3.73
C THR A 1009 53.16 24.30 4.93
N THR A 1010 53.60 25.35 5.61
CA THR A 1010 52.87 25.93 6.74
C THR A 1010 51.52 26.46 6.26
N ASP A 1011 50.47 25.63 6.36
CA ASP A 1011 49.11 25.98 5.92
C ASP A 1011 48.37 26.85 6.95
N ASP A 1012 49.08 27.42 7.94
CA ASP A 1012 48.55 28.40 8.87
C ASP A 1012 48.85 29.85 8.39
N PRO A 1013 47.84 30.73 8.24
CA PRO A 1013 48.03 32.16 7.99
C PRO A 1013 48.85 32.92 9.06
N SER A 1014 49.22 32.31 10.19
CA SER A 1014 49.94 32.91 11.32
C SER A 1014 51.48 33.01 11.18
N ASN A 1015 52.10 32.28 10.24
CA ASN A 1015 53.56 32.27 10.02
C ASN A 1015 54.37 31.66 11.20
N ASP A 1016 53.98 30.46 11.65
CA ASP A 1016 54.38 29.85 12.93
C ASP A 1016 55.65 28.95 12.95
N CYS A 1017 56.08 28.57 14.16
CA CYS A 1017 57.40 27.97 14.50
C CYS A 1017 57.44 26.42 14.53
N ALA A 1018 56.38 25.73 14.10
CA ALA A 1018 56.29 24.27 14.20
C ALA A 1018 55.73 23.65 12.91
N PHE A 1019 56.26 22.48 12.53
CA PHE A 1019 55.88 21.74 11.32
C PHE A 1019 56.26 20.25 11.45
N SER A 1020 55.79 19.45 10.51
CA SER A 1020 55.99 18.00 10.45
C SER A 1020 56.45 17.52 9.08
N GLU A 1021 57.04 16.33 9.06
CA GLU A 1021 57.38 15.58 7.84
C GLU A 1021 56.94 14.12 8.03
N ASP A 1022 56.45 13.48 6.96
CA ASP A 1022 56.05 12.08 6.98
C ASP A 1022 56.48 11.30 5.73
N GLU A 1023 56.68 9.99 5.88
CA GLU A 1023 56.98 9.09 4.77
C GLU A 1023 56.63 7.62 5.08
N LEU A 1024 56.14 6.89 4.08
CA LEU A 1024 56.07 5.43 4.13
C LEU A 1024 57.43 4.80 3.83
N VAL A 1025 57.96 4.00 4.75
CA VAL A 1025 59.21 3.27 4.59
C VAL A 1025 59.10 2.28 3.45
N THR A 1026 59.88 2.49 2.40
CA THR A 1026 59.90 1.58 1.24
C THR A 1026 60.90 0.44 1.42
N THR A 1027 61.92 0.61 2.26
CA THR A 1027 62.97 -0.40 2.53
C THR A 1027 63.53 -0.26 3.96
N MET A 1028 64.03 -1.36 4.54
CA MET A 1028 64.56 -1.34 5.91
C MET A 1028 65.78 -0.42 6.05
N ALA A 1029 65.67 0.64 6.84
CA ALA A 1029 66.76 1.59 7.06
C ALA A 1029 66.60 2.38 8.37
N ILE A 1030 67.67 3.05 8.82
CA ILE A 1030 67.56 4.10 9.84
C ILE A 1030 67.04 5.35 9.12
N GLN A 1031 65.93 5.88 9.59
CA GLN A 1031 65.30 7.05 9.00
C GLN A 1031 65.79 8.32 9.69
N THR A 1032 66.07 9.34 8.89
CA THR A 1032 66.58 10.64 9.37
C THR A 1032 65.81 11.74 8.66
N ALA A 1033 64.91 12.39 9.39
CA ALA A 1033 64.21 13.58 8.93
C ALA A 1033 65.12 14.80 9.11
N THR A 1034 65.19 15.66 8.10
CA THR A 1034 66.06 16.84 8.10
C THR A 1034 65.28 18.02 7.59
N ALA A 1035 65.38 19.17 8.23
CA ALA A 1035 64.72 20.39 7.79
C ALA A 1035 65.68 21.58 7.84
N THR A 1036 65.46 22.57 6.98
CA THR A 1036 66.28 23.79 6.93
C THR A 1036 65.47 25.00 7.38
N ALA A 1037 65.97 25.74 8.36
CA ALA A 1037 65.37 26.96 8.93
C ALA A 1037 66.19 28.21 8.59
N SER A 1038 65.55 29.38 8.53
CA SER A 1038 66.22 30.64 8.14
C SER A 1038 66.89 31.42 9.29
N THR A 1039 66.87 30.94 10.55
CA THR A 1039 67.38 31.63 11.77
C THR A 1039 68.29 30.75 12.67
N SER A 1040 68.91 31.34 13.71
CA SER A 1040 69.84 30.69 14.66
C SER A 1040 69.18 30.19 15.96
N ASP A 1041 67.90 29.81 15.90
CA ASP A 1041 67.07 29.49 17.06
C ASP A 1041 67.30 28.06 17.58
N THR A 1042 66.78 27.75 18.78
CA THR A 1042 66.87 26.40 19.37
C THR A 1042 65.56 25.65 19.18
N PHE A 1043 65.65 24.43 18.66
CA PHE A 1043 64.49 23.61 18.30
C PHE A 1043 64.45 22.31 19.11
N VAL A 1044 63.23 21.82 19.28
CA VAL A 1044 62.94 20.45 19.74
C VAL A 1044 62.47 19.64 18.54
N GLU A 1045 63.01 18.44 18.40
CA GLU A 1045 62.81 17.58 17.23
C GLU A 1045 62.45 16.16 17.69
N LEU A 1046 61.43 15.57 17.07
CA LEU A 1046 60.85 14.27 17.42
C LEU A 1046 60.68 13.44 16.15
N ILE A 1047 60.87 12.12 16.22
CA ILE A 1047 60.56 11.19 15.14
C ILE A 1047 60.01 9.87 15.69
N VAL A 1048 59.00 9.30 15.02
CA VAL A 1048 58.40 7.99 15.33
C VAL A 1048 58.19 7.18 14.05
N ALA A 1049 58.20 5.85 14.17
CA ALA A 1049 57.89 4.90 13.11
C ALA A 1049 56.76 3.96 13.56
N LEU A 1050 55.67 3.86 12.79
CA LEU A 1050 54.44 3.12 13.13
C LEU A 1050 54.24 1.91 12.20
N LYS A 1051 53.74 0.79 12.72
CA LYS A 1051 53.55 -0.48 11.97
C LYS A 1051 52.24 -0.50 11.13
N PRO A 1052 52.18 -1.23 9.99
CA PRO A 1052 50.96 -1.39 9.17
C PRO A 1052 49.86 -2.32 9.77
N LYS A 1053 48.62 -2.20 9.25
CA LYS A 1053 47.38 -2.94 9.60
C LYS A 1053 46.99 -3.89 8.44
N PRO A 1054 46.53 -5.14 8.70
CA PRO A 1054 46.13 -6.11 7.65
C PRO A 1054 44.83 -5.72 6.89
N SER A 1055 44.62 -6.20 5.64
CA SER A 1055 43.68 -5.56 4.68
C SER A 1055 42.25 -6.15 4.44
N THR A 1056 41.90 -7.41 4.69
CA THR A 1056 40.49 -7.91 4.67
C THR A 1056 40.38 -9.31 5.30
N ALA A 1057 39.21 -9.66 5.88
CA ALA A 1057 38.92 -10.97 6.45
C ALA A 1057 38.43 -11.95 5.37
N ALA A 1058 39.01 -13.15 5.29
CA ALA A 1058 38.67 -14.19 4.32
C ALA A 1058 37.39 -14.98 4.68
N GLN A 1059 36.62 -15.42 3.66
CA GLN A 1059 35.36 -16.17 3.86
C GLN A 1059 34.96 -17.05 2.65
N ALA A 1060 34.26 -18.17 2.90
CA ALA A 1060 33.59 -18.98 1.87
C ALA A 1060 32.40 -18.22 1.24
N VAL A 1061 32.30 -18.29 -0.09
CA VAL A 1061 31.25 -17.62 -0.89
C VAL A 1061 30.17 -18.61 -1.32
N GLN A 1062 30.59 -19.78 -1.78
CA GLN A 1062 29.70 -20.87 -2.16
C GLN A 1062 30.44 -22.22 -2.11
N HIS A 1063 29.68 -23.29 -1.90
CA HIS A 1063 30.14 -24.67 -1.86
C HIS A 1063 29.22 -25.58 -2.68
N ASN A 1064 29.78 -26.63 -3.26
CA ASN A 1064 29.02 -27.77 -3.76
C ASN A 1064 29.84 -29.07 -3.64
N SER A 1065 29.19 -30.23 -3.63
CA SER A 1065 29.85 -31.52 -3.58
C SER A 1065 29.15 -32.59 -4.41
N GLY A 1066 29.84 -33.69 -4.68
CA GLY A 1066 29.22 -34.86 -5.28
C GLY A 1066 30.08 -36.12 -5.28
N PHE A 1067 29.43 -37.23 -5.60
CA PHE A 1067 29.98 -38.56 -5.63
C PHE A 1067 29.73 -39.22 -7.00
N GLY A 1068 30.69 -39.99 -7.47
CA GLY A 1068 30.49 -40.80 -8.67
C GLY A 1068 31.54 -41.89 -8.88
N TYR A 1069 31.22 -42.82 -9.77
CA TYR A 1069 32.14 -43.87 -10.23
C TYR A 1069 32.62 -43.54 -11.64
N GLY A 1070 33.93 -43.42 -11.83
CA GLY A 1070 34.53 -43.13 -13.13
C GLY A 1070 35.96 -42.62 -13.01
N THR A 1071 36.51 -42.10 -14.12
CA THR A 1071 37.81 -41.41 -14.11
C THR A 1071 37.68 -39.91 -13.85
N SER A 1072 36.46 -39.37 -13.89
CA SER A 1072 36.17 -37.95 -13.73
C SER A 1072 34.75 -37.77 -13.17
N VAL A 1073 34.56 -36.84 -12.22
CA VAL A 1073 33.25 -36.47 -11.65
C VAL A 1073 33.05 -34.95 -11.80
N PRO A 1074 32.07 -34.49 -12.60
CA PRO A 1074 31.76 -33.06 -12.79
C PRO A 1074 30.87 -32.52 -11.67
N ILE A 1075 31.30 -31.44 -11.02
CA ILE A 1075 30.52 -30.67 -10.04
C ILE A 1075 30.46 -29.21 -10.48
N ALA A 1076 29.24 -28.68 -10.63
CA ALA A 1076 29.02 -27.28 -11.01
C ALA A 1076 28.75 -26.42 -9.78
N PHE A 1077 29.32 -25.22 -9.72
CA PHE A 1077 28.87 -24.23 -8.76
C PHE A 1077 27.43 -23.81 -9.06
N ALA A 1078 26.62 -23.63 -8.01
CA ALA A 1078 25.22 -23.21 -8.17
C ALA A 1078 25.11 -21.80 -8.75
N ASN A 1079 26.07 -20.94 -8.44
CA ASN A 1079 26.18 -19.58 -8.96
C ASN A 1079 27.49 -19.37 -9.72
N ASN A 1080 27.57 -18.27 -10.47
CA ASN A 1080 28.79 -17.89 -11.17
C ASN A 1080 29.94 -17.65 -10.18
N VAL A 1081 31.11 -18.22 -10.47
CA VAL A 1081 32.37 -17.92 -9.78
C VAL A 1081 32.82 -16.51 -10.15
N THR A 1082 33.49 -15.82 -9.23
CA THR A 1082 34.02 -14.47 -9.42
C THR A 1082 35.53 -14.50 -9.70
N SER A 1083 35.96 -13.78 -10.74
CA SER A 1083 37.38 -13.64 -11.06
C SER A 1083 38.19 -13.09 -9.88
N GLY A 1084 39.33 -13.72 -9.60
CA GLY A 1084 40.22 -13.35 -8.50
C GLY A 1084 39.94 -14.08 -7.18
N ASN A 1085 38.76 -14.69 -7.01
CA ASN A 1085 38.50 -15.56 -5.87
C ASN A 1085 39.25 -16.89 -6.01
N LEU A 1086 39.48 -17.58 -4.89
CA LEU A 1086 40.05 -18.91 -4.91
C LEU A 1086 38.97 -19.95 -5.17
N VAL A 1087 39.29 -20.94 -6.01
CA VAL A 1087 38.52 -22.17 -6.18
C VAL A 1087 39.29 -23.28 -5.47
N LEU A 1088 38.79 -23.71 -4.31
CA LEU A 1088 39.35 -24.85 -3.58
C LEU A 1088 38.62 -26.12 -4.00
N VAL A 1089 39.39 -27.19 -4.20
CA VAL A 1089 38.86 -28.50 -4.56
C VAL A 1089 39.43 -29.53 -3.60
N ALA A 1090 38.59 -30.19 -2.83
CA ALA A 1090 38.97 -31.34 -2.03
C ALA A 1090 38.44 -32.60 -2.70
N GLU A 1091 39.34 -33.49 -3.11
CA GLU A 1091 38.98 -34.74 -3.76
C GLU A 1091 39.55 -35.95 -3.01
N SER A 1092 38.80 -37.05 -3.04
CA SER A 1092 39.28 -38.35 -2.55
C SER A 1092 38.88 -39.50 -3.46
N ALA A 1093 39.69 -40.55 -3.44
CA ALA A 1093 39.51 -41.76 -4.23
C ALA A 1093 39.87 -43.03 -3.45
N TYR A 1094 39.12 -44.10 -3.70
CA TYR A 1094 39.31 -45.39 -3.00
C TYR A 1094 40.24 -46.35 -3.74
N TYR A 1095 40.72 -47.40 -3.06
CA TYR A 1095 41.36 -48.59 -3.67
C TYR A 1095 42.52 -48.31 -4.63
N THR A 1096 43.50 -47.52 -4.21
CA THR A 1096 44.77 -47.27 -4.93
C THR A 1096 44.64 -46.61 -6.31
N HIS A 1097 43.53 -45.91 -6.58
CA HIS A 1097 43.42 -45.03 -7.74
C HIS A 1097 44.25 -43.75 -7.53
N PRO A 1098 45.20 -43.40 -8.42
CA PRO A 1098 45.99 -42.19 -8.27
C PRO A 1098 45.14 -40.95 -8.60
N LEU A 1099 45.15 -39.96 -7.70
CA LEU A 1099 44.54 -38.64 -7.93
C LEU A 1099 45.24 -37.91 -9.08
N ALA A 1100 44.46 -37.18 -9.87
CA ALA A 1100 44.94 -36.32 -10.94
C ALA A 1100 44.35 -34.92 -10.75
N ALA A 1101 45.12 -33.88 -11.09
CA ALA A 1101 44.70 -32.51 -10.85
C ALA A 1101 43.29 -32.24 -11.45
N PRO A 1102 42.41 -31.57 -10.70
CA PRO A 1102 41.11 -31.16 -11.20
C PRO A 1102 41.25 -30.27 -12.44
N THR A 1103 40.22 -30.29 -13.27
CA THR A 1103 40.10 -29.43 -14.45
C THR A 1103 38.72 -28.82 -14.47
N ASP A 1104 38.59 -27.55 -14.81
CA ASP A 1104 37.29 -26.89 -14.85
C ASP A 1104 36.93 -26.35 -16.23
N SER A 1105 35.71 -25.85 -16.36
CA SER A 1105 35.18 -25.32 -17.61
C SER A 1105 35.77 -23.95 -17.99
N GLN A 1106 36.35 -23.24 -17.02
CA GLN A 1106 37.01 -21.94 -17.24
C GLN A 1106 38.51 -22.06 -17.55
N GLY A 1107 39.08 -23.26 -17.46
CA GLY A 1107 40.47 -23.53 -17.78
C GLY A 1107 41.45 -23.08 -16.69
N ASN A 1108 41.00 -22.98 -15.44
CA ASN A 1108 41.89 -22.64 -14.33
C ASN A 1108 42.88 -23.78 -14.08
N THR A 1109 44.10 -23.42 -13.66
CA THR A 1109 45.16 -24.38 -13.35
C THR A 1109 45.20 -24.65 -11.86
N PHE A 1110 44.82 -25.87 -11.46
CA PHE A 1110 44.78 -26.27 -10.06
C PHE A 1110 46.16 -26.68 -9.55
N THR A 1111 46.57 -26.07 -8.43
CA THR A 1111 47.79 -26.38 -7.69
C THR A 1111 47.45 -27.23 -6.48
N GLN A 1112 48.10 -28.38 -6.34
CA GLN A 1112 47.92 -29.26 -5.18
C GLN A 1112 48.56 -28.64 -3.93
N LEU A 1113 47.77 -28.38 -2.89
CA LEU A 1113 48.23 -27.79 -1.65
C LEU A 1113 48.69 -28.84 -0.63
N VAL A 1114 47.89 -29.89 -0.49
CA VAL A 1114 48.19 -30.97 0.46
C VAL A 1114 47.58 -32.28 -0.01
N THR A 1115 48.22 -33.40 0.34
CA THR A 1115 47.71 -34.73 0.07
C THR A 1115 48.08 -35.70 1.17
N ALA A 1116 47.24 -36.70 1.34
CA ALA A 1116 47.52 -37.82 2.22
C ALA A 1116 46.98 -39.12 1.62
N ASN A 1117 47.71 -40.19 1.88
CA ASN A 1117 47.46 -41.50 1.31
C ASN A 1117 47.52 -42.53 2.43
N SER A 1118 46.47 -43.35 2.55
CA SER A 1118 46.52 -44.57 3.36
C SER A 1118 46.95 -45.75 2.48
N THR A 1119 47.87 -46.58 2.97
CA THR A 1119 48.33 -47.76 2.24
C THR A 1119 47.18 -48.74 2.03
N GLY A 1120 46.60 -48.76 0.83
CA GLY A 1120 45.66 -49.76 0.34
C GLY A 1120 44.19 -49.35 0.24
N ASN A 1121 43.75 -48.22 0.82
CA ASN A 1121 42.31 -47.96 1.02
C ASN A 1121 41.79 -46.62 0.48
N ALA A 1122 42.42 -45.47 0.78
CA ALA A 1122 41.95 -44.14 0.34
C ALA A 1122 43.09 -43.12 0.15
N ALA A 1123 42.97 -42.27 -0.86
CA ALA A 1123 43.83 -41.12 -1.16
C ALA A 1123 42.98 -39.85 -1.16
N ALA A 1124 43.48 -38.75 -0.58
CA ALA A 1124 42.81 -37.45 -0.63
C ALA A 1124 43.81 -36.31 -0.92
N ALA A 1125 43.34 -35.25 -1.55
CA ALA A 1125 44.10 -34.04 -1.77
C ALA A 1125 43.22 -32.78 -1.80
N ILE A 1126 43.81 -31.66 -1.39
CA ILE A 1126 43.23 -30.32 -1.56
C ILE A 1126 44.03 -29.60 -2.63
N TYR A 1127 43.32 -29.03 -3.59
CA TYR A 1127 43.84 -28.21 -4.67
C TYR A 1127 43.27 -26.79 -4.57
N VAL A 1128 43.99 -25.84 -5.15
CA VAL A 1128 43.52 -24.46 -5.29
C VAL A 1128 43.81 -23.95 -6.68
N ALA A 1129 42.89 -23.17 -7.22
CA ALA A 1129 43.13 -22.29 -8.35
C ALA A 1129 42.64 -20.87 -8.03
N VAL A 1130 43.15 -19.88 -8.77
CA VAL A 1130 42.56 -18.55 -8.77
C VAL A 1130 41.64 -18.48 -9.99
N ALA A 1131 40.38 -18.10 -9.79
CA ALA A 1131 39.42 -17.97 -10.87
C ALA A 1131 39.89 -16.90 -11.88
N ALA A 1132 40.20 -17.33 -13.10
CA ALA A 1132 40.72 -16.45 -14.14
C ALA A 1132 39.65 -15.52 -14.73
N SER A 1133 38.38 -15.91 -14.67
CA SER A 1133 37.24 -15.13 -15.15
C SER A 1133 36.02 -15.30 -14.24
N SER A 1134 35.06 -14.37 -14.38
CA SER A 1134 33.76 -14.52 -13.71
C SER A 1134 32.79 -15.24 -14.64
N GLY A 1135 32.04 -16.22 -14.13
CA GLY A 1135 31.07 -16.98 -14.93
C GLY A 1135 30.70 -18.31 -14.31
N ALA A 1136 29.78 -19.03 -14.96
CA ALA A 1136 29.45 -20.39 -14.54
C ALA A 1136 30.69 -21.26 -14.62
N ASP A 1137 30.94 -22.06 -13.58
CA ASP A 1137 32.07 -22.98 -13.58
C ASP A 1137 31.67 -24.39 -13.15
N THR A 1138 32.18 -25.37 -13.88
CA THR A 1138 32.04 -26.80 -13.59
C THR A 1138 33.42 -27.40 -13.44
N VAL A 1139 33.71 -27.85 -12.23
CA VAL A 1139 34.98 -28.50 -11.87
C VAL A 1139 34.84 -30.01 -12.04
N ASN A 1140 35.81 -30.61 -12.69
CA ASN A 1140 35.93 -32.06 -12.83
C ASN A 1140 37.05 -32.55 -11.91
N CYS A 1141 36.70 -33.29 -10.85
CA CYS A 1141 37.66 -34.04 -10.05
C CYS A 1141 38.09 -35.31 -10.81
N ASN A 1142 39.38 -35.64 -10.82
CA ASN A 1142 39.95 -36.60 -11.76
C ASN A 1142 40.80 -37.68 -11.08
N ILE A 1143 40.67 -38.94 -11.53
CA ILE A 1143 41.57 -40.04 -11.14
C ILE A 1143 42.11 -40.81 -12.34
N GLY A 1144 43.30 -41.37 -12.18
CA GLY A 1144 44.03 -42.04 -13.26
C GLY A 1144 43.42 -43.36 -13.73
N THR A 1145 42.56 -44.01 -12.94
CA THR A 1145 41.84 -45.23 -13.33
C THR A 1145 40.44 -45.23 -12.72
N ALA A 1146 39.44 -45.77 -13.43
CA ALA A 1146 38.04 -45.66 -13.01
C ALA A 1146 37.79 -46.26 -11.62
N GLY A 1147 37.16 -45.49 -10.75
CA GLY A 1147 36.86 -45.84 -9.36
C GLY A 1147 35.88 -44.88 -8.71
N ASN A 1148 35.56 -45.13 -7.45
CA ASN A 1148 34.71 -44.26 -6.64
C ASN A 1148 35.48 -42.99 -6.24
N MET A 1149 34.88 -41.82 -6.46
CA MET A 1149 35.44 -40.50 -6.12
C MET A 1149 34.45 -39.61 -5.40
N HIS A 1150 34.97 -38.84 -4.45
CA HIS A 1150 34.30 -37.71 -3.82
C HIS A 1150 34.98 -36.41 -4.23
N CYS A 1151 34.16 -35.38 -4.45
CA CYS A 1151 34.62 -34.08 -4.90
C CYS A 1151 33.84 -33.00 -4.15
N HIS A 1152 34.54 -32.10 -3.45
CA HIS A 1152 34.00 -30.90 -2.83
C HIS A 1152 34.67 -29.69 -3.47
N ILE A 1153 33.89 -28.68 -3.82
CA ILE A 1153 34.38 -27.44 -4.44
C ILE A 1153 33.88 -26.23 -3.65
N TYR A 1154 34.78 -25.27 -3.42
CA TYR A 1154 34.51 -24.03 -2.69
C TYR A 1154 35.00 -22.83 -3.50
N GLU A 1155 34.25 -21.75 -3.48
CA GLU A 1155 34.73 -20.43 -3.85
C GLU A 1155 35.03 -19.63 -2.57
N VAL A 1156 36.25 -19.14 -2.41
CA VAL A 1156 36.70 -18.37 -1.22
C VAL A 1156 37.13 -16.98 -1.64
N SER A 1157 36.59 -15.98 -0.94
CA SER A 1157 36.94 -14.57 -1.13
C SER A 1157 37.87 -14.08 -0.02
N GLY A 1158 38.72 -13.11 -0.34
CA GLY A 1158 39.60 -12.46 0.64
C GLY A 1158 40.81 -13.29 1.10
N ALA A 1159 40.94 -14.55 0.68
CA ALA A 1159 42.13 -15.38 0.88
C ALA A 1159 42.99 -15.44 -0.39
N THR A 1160 44.26 -15.76 -0.21
CA THR A 1160 45.25 -16.00 -1.27
C THR A 1160 45.61 -17.47 -1.34
N ALA A 1161 46.01 -17.95 -2.52
CA ALA A 1161 46.49 -19.34 -2.70
C ALA A 1161 47.81 -19.64 -1.98
N VAL A 1162 48.35 -18.65 -1.25
CA VAL A 1162 49.55 -18.79 -0.44
C VAL A 1162 49.18 -19.54 0.84
N VAL A 1163 49.63 -20.77 0.91
CA VAL A 1163 49.46 -21.61 2.10
C VAL A 1163 50.47 -21.20 3.16
N ASP A 1164 49.99 -20.83 4.34
CA ASP A 1164 50.87 -20.57 5.49
C ASP A 1164 51.30 -21.88 6.15
N THR A 1165 50.34 -22.79 6.40
CA THR A 1165 50.61 -24.11 6.99
C THR A 1165 49.66 -25.19 6.48
N THR A 1166 50.14 -26.44 6.46
CA THR A 1166 49.31 -27.63 6.18
C THR A 1166 49.47 -28.66 7.28
N GLY A 1167 48.47 -29.51 7.44
CA GLY A 1167 48.52 -30.67 8.32
C GLY A 1167 47.84 -31.86 7.67
N THR A 1168 48.39 -33.05 7.88
CA THR A 1168 47.77 -34.30 7.42
C THR A 1168 47.87 -35.39 8.47
N VAL A 1169 46.82 -36.20 8.57
CA VAL A 1169 46.78 -37.35 9.47
C VAL A 1169 46.07 -38.50 8.77
N VAL A 1170 46.65 -39.70 8.84
CA VAL A 1170 45.96 -40.95 8.52
C VAL A 1170 45.70 -41.67 9.83
N GLN A 1171 44.43 -41.91 10.15
CA GLN A 1171 44.02 -42.44 11.45
C GLN A 1171 42.93 -43.49 11.30
N THR A 1172 42.98 -44.53 12.13
CA THR A 1172 41.90 -45.53 12.23
C THR A 1172 41.15 -45.32 13.55
N GLY A 1173 39.82 -45.17 13.50
CA GLY A 1173 39.00 -44.97 14.71
C GLY A 1173 37.76 -44.09 14.46
N THR A 1174 36.96 -43.83 15.50
CA THR A 1174 35.71 -43.05 15.39
C THR A 1174 35.88 -41.54 15.66
N ALA A 1175 37.04 -41.10 16.15
CA ALA A 1175 37.34 -39.69 16.42
C ALA A 1175 38.56 -39.26 15.61
N LEU A 1176 38.36 -38.28 14.75
CA LEU A 1176 39.30 -37.85 13.73
C LEU A 1176 39.67 -36.41 14.00
N SER A 1177 40.95 -36.13 14.18
CA SER A 1177 41.42 -34.76 14.33
C SER A 1177 42.59 -34.51 13.40
N VAL A 1178 42.60 -33.35 12.77
CA VAL A 1178 43.74 -32.86 12.02
C VAL A 1178 44.07 -31.45 12.51
N SER A 1179 45.36 -31.16 12.68
CA SER A 1179 45.83 -29.85 13.10
C SER A 1179 46.86 -29.36 12.12
N THR A 1180 46.95 -28.04 11.97
CA THR A 1180 48.03 -27.43 11.18
C THR A 1180 49.39 -27.86 11.75
N SER A 1181 50.40 -28.06 10.88
CA SER A 1181 51.75 -28.43 11.33
C SER A 1181 52.35 -27.32 12.21
N ALA A 1182 53.08 -27.69 13.27
CA ALA A 1182 53.42 -26.80 14.38
C ALA A 1182 54.25 -25.54 14.00
N ALA A 1183 53.55 -24.48 13.58
CA ALA A 1183 53.93 -23.07 13.53
C ALA A 1183 52.63 -22.23 13.49
N THR A 1184 52.65 -21.06 14.12
CA THR A 1184 51.50 -20.22 14.48
C THR A 1184 50.69 -19.76 13.26
N THR A 1185 49.43 -20.21 13.13
CA THR A 1185 48.48 -19.47 12.27
C THR A 1185 48.40 -18.06 12.80
N ASN A 1186 48.12 -17.08 11.96
CA ASN A 1186 47.98 -15.69 12.35
C ASN A 1186 46.50 -15.32 12.49
N ALA A 1187 46.23 -14.21 13.18
CA ALA A 1187 44.90 -13.62 13.12
C ALA A 1187 44.60 -13.20 11.68
N ASN A 1188 43.47 -13.67 11.16
CA ASN A 1188 42.92 -13.52 9.82
C ASN A 1188 43.34 -14.57 8.76
N ASP A 1189 44.02 -15.67 9.12
CA ASP A 1189 44.23 -16.77 8.18
C ASP A 1189 42.91 -17.57 7.98
N TYR A 1190 42.63 -18.00 6.74
CA TYR A 1190 41.48 -18.84 6.42
C TYR A 1190 41.83 -20.33 6.54
N ILE A 1191 41.13 -21.04 7.40
CA ILE A 1191 41.40 -22.44 7.72
C ILE A 1191 40.39 -23.31 6.99
N PHE A 1192 40.87 -24.34 6.29
CA PHE A 1192 40.03 -25.31 5.59
C PHE A 1192 40.49 -26.74 5.90
N ALA A 1193 39.59 -27.57 6.40
CA ALA A 1193 39.83 -28.97 6.74
C ALA A 1193 38.96 -29.92 5.88
N TYR A 1194 39.50 -31.10 5.55
CA TYR A 1194 38.80 -32.14 4.81
C TYR A 1194 39.09 -33.52 5.39
N PHE A 1195 38.05 -34.34 5.56
CA PHE A 1195 38.06 -35.68 6.14
C PHE A 1195 37.42 -36.66 5.16
N SER A 1196 38.04 -37.81 4.91
CA SER A 1196 37.48 -38.86 4.05
C SER A 1196 37.80 -40.28 4.55
N GLY A 1197 36.84 -41.21 4.49
CA GLY A 1197 36.94 -42.60 4.97
C GLY A 1197 36.36 -43.64 3.99
N ALA A 1198 36.63 -44.93 4.18
CA ALA A 1198 36.44 -45.98 3.16
C ALA A 1198 35.03 -46.64 3.06
N ASN A 1199 34.12 -46.45 4.02
CA ASN A 1199 32.83 -47.13 4.09
C ASN A 1199 31.59 -46.21 4.01
N SER A 1200 30.66 -46.55 3.11
CA SER A 1200 29.42 -45.84 2.74
C SER A 1200 28.31 -45.81 3.81
N GLU A 1201 28.63 -45.80 5.10
CA GLU A 1201 27.62 -45.74 6.19
C GLU A 1201 28.04 -44.85 7.38
N ALA A 1202 29.06 -44.00 7.22
CA ALA A 1202 29.55 -43.14 8.29
C ALA A 1202 28.83 -41.77 8.30
N THR A 1203 28.13 -41.46 9.40
CA THR A 1203 27.61 -40.10 9.68
C THR A 1203 28.63 -39.34 10.50
N PHE A 1204 28.91 -38.10 10.10
CA PHE A 1204 29.92 -37.23 10.72
C PHE A 1204 29.27 -36.08 11.49
N THR A 1205 29.87 -35.70 12.62
CA THR A 1205 29.47 -34.51 13.39
C THR A 1205 30.70 -33.64 13.63
N ALA A 1206 30.60 -32.36 13.27
CA ALA A 1206 31.61 -31.34 13.52
C ALA A 1206 31.83 -31.12 15.03
N GLY A 1207 33.10 -30.93 15.43
CA GLY A 1207 33.54 -30.79 16.80
C GLY A 1207 33.68 -29.34 17.28
N SER A 1208 33.90 -29.13 18.59
CA SER A 1208 34.08 -27.79 19.16
C SER A 1208 35.40 -27.15 18.71
N GLY A 1209 35.32 -26.03 17.98
CA GLY A 1209 36.49 -25.27 17.53
C GLY A 1209 36.17 -24.25 16.44
N PHE A 1210 35.15 -24.53 15.61
CA PHE A 1210 34.68 -23.71 14.48
C PHE A 1210 33.29 -23.11 14.79
N ALA A 1211 32.99 -21.94 14.19
CA ALA A 1211 31.83 -21.11 14.57
C ALA A 1211 30.54 -21.41 13.80
N ASP A 1212 30.62 -21.99 12.60
CA ASP A 1212 29.48 -22.59 11.91
C ASP A 1212 29.51 -24.12 12.05
N THR A 1213 28.43 -24.77 11.70
CA THR A 1213 28.31 -26.23 11.79
C THR A 1213 27.62 -26.71 10.53
N GLU A 1214 28.40 -27.07 9.51
CA GLU A 1214 27.85 -27.60 8.27
C GLU A 1214 27.28 -29.01 8.52
N THR A 1215 26.00 -29.22 8.17
CA THR A 1215 25.34 -30.53 8.24
C THR A 1215 25.37 -31.22 6.88
N THR A 1216 25.44 -32.55 6.84
CA THR A 1216 25.64 -33.35 5.61
C THR A 1216 24.59 -33.05 4.51
N ASP A 1217 25.04 -32.57 3.35
CA ASP A 1217 24.19 -32.13 2.23
C ASP A 1217 23.95 -33.16 1.11
N SER A 1218 24.06 -34.47 1.39
CA SER A 1218 23.78 -35.52 0.39
C SER A 1218 22.78 -36.58 0.90
N PRO A 1219 21.82 -37.02 0.07
CA PRO A 1219 20.83 -38.05 0.43
C PRO A 1219 21.35 -39.50 0.38
N SER A 1220 22.66 -39.71 0.12
CA SER A 1220 23.32 -41.02 0.19
C SER A 1220 24.35 -41.02 1.31
N ASP A 1221 24.30 -42.03 2.18
CA ASP A 1221 25.30 -42.29 3.24
C ASP A 1221 26.73 -42.37 2.64
N ASP A 1222 27.46 -41.26 2.55
CA ASP A 1222 28.77 -41.26 1.89
C ASP A 1222 29.81 -40.32 2.51
N CYS A 1223 31.09 -40.65 2.28
CA CYS A 1223 32.13 -40.71 3.31
C CYS A 1223 33.15 -39.54 3.33
N GLY A 1224 32.74 -38.32 2.99
CA GLY A 1224 33.60 -37.13 2.94
C GLY A 1224 32.98 -35.87 3.55
N PHE A 1225 33.72 -35.14 4.38
CA PHE A 1225 33.26 -33.93 5.08
C PHE A 1225 34.36 -32.85 5.09
N SER A 1226 33.96 -31.57 5.05
CA SER A 1226 34.87 -30.42 5.13
C SER A 1226 34.35 -29.35 6.09
N GLU A 1227 35.26 -28.54 6.62
CA GLU A 1227 34.96 -27.47 7.58
C GLU A 1227 35.91 -26.28 7.40
N ASP A 1228 35.43 -25.06 7.65
CA ASP A 1228 36.21 -23.84 7.48
C ASP A 1228 35.92 -22.74 8.52
N GLU A 1229 36.93 -21.90 8.81
CA GLU A 1229 36.80 -20.72 9.68
C GLU A 1229 37.93 -19.72 9.42
N LEU A 1230 37.67 -18.45 9.71
CA LEU A 1230 38.69 -17.41 9.82
C LEU A 1230 39.35 -17.40 11.22
N ALA A 1231 40.66 -17.64 11.28
CA ALA A 1231 41.41 -17.63 12.53
C ALA A 1231 41.34 -16.24 13.21
N ASN A 1232 40.71 -16.16 14.37
CA ASN A 1232 40.59 -14.89 15.12
C ASN A 1232 41.83 -14.55 15.98
N THR A 1233 42.73 -15.52 16.18
CA THR A 1233 43.93 -15.40 17.01
C THR A 1233 45.06 -16.25 16.45
N ALA A 1234 46.29 -15.87 16.79
CA ALA A 1234 47.47 -16.58 16.31
C ALA A 1234 47.75 -17.86 17.13
N ALA A 1235 47.32 -19.04 16.67
CA ALA A 1235 47.39 -20.30 17.42
C ALA A 1235 47.52 -21.55 16.52
N ILE A 1236 47.56 -22.77 17.09
CA ILE A 1236 47.40 -24.01 16.31
C ILE A 1236 45.90 -24.24 16.14
N GLN A 1237 45.47 -24.47 14.90
CA GLN A 1237 44.07 -24.72 14.57
C GLN A 1237 43.86 -26.23 14.43
N THR A 1238 42.82 -26.73 15.08
CA THR A 1238 42.51 -28.16 15.15
C THR A 1238 41.05 -28.38 14.76
N ALA A 1239 40.83 -29.04 13.62
CA ALA A 1239 39.51 -29.52 13.22
C ALA A 1239 39.31 -30.96 13.71
N THR A 1240 38.13 -31.26 14.26
CA THR A 1240 37.79 -32.58 14.79
C THR A 1240 36.43 -33.04 14.27
N ALA A 1241 36.37 -34.24 13.71
CA ALA A 1241 35.14 -34.91 13.27
C ALA A 1241 34.95 -36.25 14.00
N THR A 1242 33.70 -36.61 14.28
CA THR A 1242 33.35 -37.91 14.87
C THR A 1242 32.54 -38.75 13.90
N ALA A 1243 32.95 -40.00 13.64
CA ALA A 1243 32.28 -40.94 12.74
C ALA A 1243 31.50 -42.02 13.51
N SER A 1244 30.37 -42.46 12.95
CA SER A 1244 29.48 -43.46 13.56
C SER A 1244 30.07 -44.89 13.64
N THR A 1245 31.08 -45.22 12.83
CA THR A 1245 31.78 -46.52 12.84
C THR A 1245 33.30 -46.34 12.71
N SER A 1246 34.08 -47.33 13.17
CA SER A 1246 35.54 -47.30 13.08
C SER A 1246 35.99 -47.65 11.66
N ASP A 1247 36.68 -46.71 10.99
CA ASP A 1247 37.28 -46.91 9.68
C ASP A 1247 38.68 -46.28 9.61
N THR A 1248 39.39 -46.47 8.50
CA THR A 1248 40.65 -45.77 8.20
C THR A 1248 40.36 -44.52 7.38
N PHE A 1249 40.80 -43.39 7.91
CA PHE A 1249 40.51 -42.07 7.37
C PHE A 1249 41.77 -41.34 6.94
N VAL A 1250 41.59 -40.46 5.97
CA VAL A 1250 42.57 -39.50 5.51
C VAL A 1250 42.04 -38.10 5.83
N ASN A 1251 42.78 -37.36 6.63
CA ASN A 1251 42.40 -36.03 7.09
C ASN A 1251 43.45 -35.01 6.65
N LEU A 1252 43.00 -33.88 6.13
CA LEU A 1252 43.80 -32.79 5.57
C LEU A 1252 43.34 -31.47 6.20
N ILE A 1253 44.27 -30.57 6.48
CA ILE A 1253 43.96 -29.18 6.85
C ILE A 1253 44.96 -28.23 6.21
N VAL A 1254 44.49 -27.08 5.74
CA VAL A 1254 45.30 -26.01 5.19
C VAL A 1254 44.90 -24.67 5.82
N ALA A 1255 45.89 -23.82 6.03
CA ALA A 1255 45.70 -22.41 6.39
C ALA A 1255 46.17 -21.54 5.21
N LEU A 1256 45.29 -20.68 4.72
CA LEU A 1256 45.51 -19.76 3.61
C LEU A 1256 45.61 -18.32 4.15
N LYS A 1257 46.47 -17.51 3.55
CA LYS A 1257 46.69 -16.11 3.95
C LYS A 1257 45.68 -15.15 3.37
#